data_AF-I0IHV3-F1
#
_entry.id   AF-I0IHV3-F1
#
_cell.length_a   1.000
_cell.length_b   1.000
_cell.length_c   1.000
_cell.angle_alpha   90.00
_cell.angle_beta   90.00
_cell.angle_gamma   90.00
#
_symmetry.space_group_name_H-M   'P 1'
#
loop_
_entity.id
_entity.type
_entity.pdbx_description
1 polymer ?
#
loop_
_entity_poly.entity_id
_entity_poly.type
_entity_poly.pdbx_seq_one_letter_code
_entity_poly.pdbx_strand_id
1 'polypeptide(L)'
;MWETPGGVRYVLLRGLPVRADAAAAGAGGGARLTIGRRVFEAREALVELTPAPGGYALRAALADARGRSRGGGSVGSARPLRVTARVDGPVDLVTPGLQRGRPDAAIGPLRAALRIGGDASPTASEPEAAVTAAEREREARRAAEVRDAQSRLLTPPAPDEAVAAARLAAEARREARAEAERPAADAGVLPAAGVVSVDAPRITAEPAAGGGTTLTMQGGVKLQYEDLAAPGGRVVTLRAERAVVFLDGEDAQAPAAGRASLDASGVSGVYLEDAVEVSDGDLAVRGARVFYDVTGNRAVLLDAVLYRVDPGEDAPLYVRAEVLRQTARQSFAAEEATLTTTSFAEPTVAVGADRLDVRGYETRGGRRGLAVDARGLTLEAGGVPVFWFPRVAGRGSTIPLRSVAAGYSENQGVRFRTVWDAYGLLGIDAPPGVDASFTLGVNGEHGGEVGGDLAWQGAGASGFLHGYALPDDNGEDNLPRRPDPENDGVFRGHAGVGHRQALPNATTLTLEAQSSSDPTYYEAFFRNLAYSAPADEAAAYLQHRDGDTSASLLVSARIDPFLGQLVPLETFGYTVDRLPEAQVRQVGRSLAGGGEGRDAAQLLWFQETTAGLLRANADRSEPGERGFVDGLGTAVFGVPAGVGFDEALDARGVPGDAVARLDSRQELQAPVRLGPVTAAPFAVGRITAYDQDFDAFSGGGNDPVRAWGQAGVRLSANAARTLTDAGSGLLDVDGLRHVVEPHATLAYAWTNLSAERLPVYDPLVEDLAEGGQAALGVRQTLQTRRGPRQSDAAGAPAWAGARTVDWVIVDTTLVLQEEARRGTPGLRQLLLGDDSPAAIGRYDDHRPETARGGDFLQADARWLVTDSLGLAGEVIQDLDGGGVPLWRVGGQLQHTPRFALRAGYTRLRPLDSELLSYGFRYRLTAKYAVEVEHTIDLGGSERRVIDVDLERRLPQFSLRVSARFDELRDDTTFGFALVPRRAR
;
A
#
# COMPACT_ATOMS: atom_id res chain seq x y z
N MET A 1 -2.95 -0.52 9.93
CA MET A 1 -3.64 -0.20 11.19
C MET A 1 -3.88 -1.54 11.86
N TRP A 2 -3.41 -1.72 13.10
CA TRP A 2 -3.48 -2.97 13.84
C TRP A 2 -4.59 -2.85 14.88
N GLU A 3 -5.36 -3.90 15.15
CA GLU A 3 -6.26 -3.99 16.31
C GLU A 3 -5.79 -5.16 17.17
N THR A 4 -5.60 -4.93 18.47
CA THR A 4 -5.18 -5.97 19.43
C THR A 4 -6.39 -6.53 20.18
N PRO A 5 -6.28 -7.71 20.84
CA PRO A 5 -7.39 -8.34 21.57
C PRO A 5 -8.05 -7.46 22.66
N GLY A 6 -7.45 -6.33 23.04
CA GLY A 6 -8.03 -5.35 23.97
C GLY A 6 -8.69 -4.12 23.32
N GLY A 7 -8.97 -4.14 22.01
CA GLY A 7 -9.57 -3.01 21.28
C GLY A 7 -8.62 -1.82 21.04
N VAL A 8 -7.33 -1.97 21.34
CA VAL A 8 -6.31 -0.92 21.11
C VAL A 8 -5.85 -0.95 19.66
N ARG A 9 -5.88 0.23 19.02
CA ARG A 9 -5.53 0.40 17.60
C ARG A 9 -4.20 1.11 17.42
N TYR A 10 -3.29 0.54 16.62
CA TYR A 10 -1.99 1.12 16.29
C TYR A 10 -1.86 1.52 14.83
N VAL A 11 -1.30 2.70 14.57
CA VAL A 11 -0.93 3.15 13.21
C VAL A 11 0.51 3.68 13.24
N LEU A 12 1.43 2.98 12.57
CA LEU A 12 2.81 3.42 12.33
C LEU A 12 2.91 4.03 10.93
N LEU A 13 3.35 5.28 10.82
CA LEU A 13 3.42 6.02 9.55
C LEU A 13 4.81 6.63 9.35
N ARG A 14 5.44 6.32 8.21
CA ARG A 14 6.70 6.94 7.75
C ARG A 14 6.43 7.84 6.54
N GLY A 15 6.66 9.14 6.68
CA GLY A 15 6.71 10.07 5.54
C GLY A 15 8.09 10.11 4.91
N LEU A 16 8.15 10.23 3.57
CA LEU A 16 9.38 10.63 2.87
C LEU A 16 9.62 12.13 3.08
N PRO A 17 10.88 12.59 3.23
CA PRO A 17 11.17 14.01 3.40
C PRO A 17 10.98 14.77 2.08
N VAL A 18 10.05 15.73 2.04
CA VAL A 18 10.01 16.81 1.05
C VAL A 18 10.65 18.04 1.69
N ARG A 19 11.64 18.66 1.03
CA ARG A 19 12.25 19.91 1.51
C ARG A 19 11.38 21.07 1.01
N ALA A 20 10.86 21.88 1.93
CA ALA A 20 10.16 23.11 1.56
C ALA A 20 11.13 24.29 1.61
N ASP A 21 11.35 24.96 0.48
CA ASP A 21 11.89 26.31 0.44
C ASP A 21 10.79 27.37 0.66
N ALA A 22 11.21 28.51 1.19
CA ALA A 22 10.42 29.42 2.00
C ALA A 22 9.46 30.33 1.19
N ALA A 23 8.16 30.24 1.47
CA ALA A 23 7.18 31.37 1.48
C ALA A 23 5.70 30.90 1.57
N ALA A 24 5.39 29.84 2.34
CA ALA A 24 4.00 29.57 2.77
C ALA A 24 4.04 28.72 4.04
N ALA A 25 3.61 29.30 5.16
CA ALA A 25 3.71 28.66 6.46
C ALA A 25 2.62 27.60 6.67
N GLY A 26 2.85 26.35 6.24
CA GLY A 26 2.17 25.18 6.82
C GLY A 26 1.67 24.13 5.82
N ALA A 27 2.59 23.39 5.21
CA ALA A 27 2.32 22.04 4.69
C ALA A 27 3.65 21.34 4.41
N GLY A 28 4.37 20.97 5.47
CA GLY A 28 5.49 20.04 5.33
C GLY A 28 4.96 18.63 5.05
N GLY A 29 5.53 17.93 4.07
CA GLY A 29 5.21 16.55 3.72
C GLY A 29 5.57 15.57 4.85
N GLY A 30 4.71 15.52 5.86
CA GLY A 30 4.79 14.63 7.02
C GLY A 30 3.40 14.18 7.46
N ALA A 31 3.33 13.29 8.44
CA ALA A 31 2.07 12.90 9.06
C ALA A 31 1.43 14.13 9.74
N ARG A 32 0.25 14.52 9.25
CA ARG A 32 -0.56 15.58 9.86
C ARG A 32 -1.63 14.94 10.73
N LEU A 33 -1.57 15.18 12.03
CA LEU A 33 -2.56 14.74 13.02
C LEU A 33 -3.37 15.94 13.47
N THR A 34 -4.68 15.93 13.21
CA THR A 34 -5.60 16.97 13.66
C THR A 34 -6.48 16.43 14.77
N ILE A 35 -6.48 17.11 15.93
CA ILE A 35 -7.33 16.80 17.08
C ILE A 35 -8.11 18.06 17.44
N GLY A 36 -9.40 18.08 17.09
CA GLY A 36 -10.24 19.28 17.23
C GLY A 36 -9.67 20.48 16.47
N ARG A 37 -9.36 21.58 17.17
CA ARG A 37 -8.76 22.79 16.57
C ARG A 37 -7.22 22.75 16.50
N ARG A 38 -6.58 21.68 16.96
CA ARG A 38 -5.10 21.56 17.01
C ARG A 38 -4.61 20.70 15.86
N VAL A 39 -3.60 21.18 15.15
CA VAL A 39 -2.94 20.49 14.04
C VAL A 39 -1.49 20.25 14.44
N PHE A 40 -1.07 18.99 14.37
CA PHE A 40 0.31 18.58 14.59
C PHE A 40 0.88 18.05 13.28
N GLU A 41 1.99 18.63 12.83
CA GLU A 41 2.72 18.16 11.64
C GLU A 41 4.01 17.52 12.10
N ALA A 42 4.24 16.26 11.72
CA ALA A 42 5.38 15.46 12.17
C ALA A 42 5.99 14.66 11.04
N ARG A 43 7.30 14.39 11.10
CA ARG A 43 7.99 13.60 10.08
C ARG A 43 7.61 12.11 10.15
N GLU A 44 7.47 11.60 11.37
CA GLU A 44 6.96 10.26 11.67
C GLU A 44 5.92 10.39 12.78
N ALA A 45 4.85 9.59 12.69
CA ALA A 45 3.81 9.55 13.70
C ALA A 45 3.46 8.10 14.03
N LEU A 46 3.51 7.78 15.32
CA LEU A 46 2.89 6.58 15.88
C LEU A 46 1.66 7.03 16.65
N VAL A 47 0.47 6.63 16.20
CA VAL A 47 -0.80 6.99 16.85
C VAL A 47 -1.44 5.73 17.40
N GLU A 48 -1.74 5.76 18.69
CA GLU A 48 -2.46 4.77 19.47
C GLU A 48 -3.83 5.35 19.86
N LEU A 49 -4.88 4.59 19.61
CA LEU A 49 -6.24 4.90 20.06
C LEU A 49 -6.72 3.76 20.96
N THR A 50 -7.09 4.10 22.19
CA THR A 50 -7.62 3.17 23.19
C THR A 50 -9.06 3.55 23.52
N PRO A 51 -10.02 2.62 23.48
CA PRO A 51 -11.39 2.88 23.91
C PRO A 51 -11.44 3.38 25.36
N ALA A 52 -12.22 4.42 25.62
CA ALA A 52 -12.45 4.96 26.96
C ALA A 52 -13.91 5.39 27.12
N PRO A 53 -14.48 5.48 28.35
CA PRO A 53 -15.88 5.89 28.51
C PRO A 53 -16.14 7.26 27.87
N GLY A 54 -17.04 7.36 26.89
CA GLY A 54 -17.35 8.61 26.19
C GLY A 54 -16.57 8.90 24.90
N GLY A 55 -15.59 8.07 24.51
CA GLY A 55 -14.85 8.22 23.24
C GLY A 55 -13.53 7.43 23.20
N TYR A 56 -12.44 8.05 22.75
CA TYR A 56 -11.12 7.40 22.66
C TYR A 56 -10.05 8.18 23.43
N ALA A 57 -9.18 7.47 24.14
CA ALA A 57 -7.89 8.00 24.57
C ALA A 57 -6.90 7.88 23.41
N LEU A 58 -6.52 9.01 22.83
CA LEU A 58 -5.48 9.12 21.81
C LEU A 58 -4.12 9.34 22.48
N ARG A 59 -3.12 8.55 22.09
CA ARG A 59 -1.70 8.78 22.37
C ARG A 59 -0.95 8.79 21.05
N ALA A 60 -0.30 9.90 20.73
CA ALA A 60 0.54 10.02 19.54
C ALA A 60 1.97 10.35 19.94
N ALA A 61 2.94 9.62 19.40
CA ALA A 61 4.35 9.98 19.43
C ALA A 61 4.74 10.52 18.05
N LEU A 62 5.12 11.78 18.02
CA LEU A 62 5.35 12.56 16.81
C LEU A 62 6.83 12.97 16.73
N ALA A 63 7.56 12.42 15.77
CA ALA A 63 8.97 12.75 15.55
C ALA A 63 9.09 14.08 14.80
N ASP A 64 9.96 14.98 15.28
CA ASP A 64 10.20 16.30 14.69
C ASP A 64 8.94 17.16 14.50
N ALA A 65 8.01 17.09 15.46
CA ALA A 65 6.68 17.65 15.30
C ALA A 65 6.55 19.14 15.65
N ARG A 66 5.63 19.84 14.97
CA ARG A 66 5.18 21.19 15.27
C ARG A 66 3.68 21.22 15.52
N GLY A 67 3.24 21.70 16.69
CA GLY A 67 1.83 21.89 17.02
C GLY A 67 1.35 23.31 16.78
N ARG A 68 0.19 23.47 16.13
CA ARG A 68 -0.50 24.77 15.93
C ARG A 68 -1.97 24.65 16.29
N SER A 69 -2.55 25.70 16.87
CA SER A 69 -4.00 25.85 16.99
C SER A 69 -4.55 26.62 15.78
N ARG A 70 -5.75 26.27 15.29
CA ARG A 70 -6.48 27.00 14.24
C ARG A 70 -6.77 28.49 14.60
N GLY A 71 -6.45 28.92 15.81
CA GLY A 71 -6.47 30.33 16.27
C GLY A 71 -5.08 30.98 16.39
N GLY A 72 -4.04 30.45 15.75
CA GLY A 72 -2.71 31.10 15.65
C GLY A 72 -1.73 30.84 16.81
N GLY A 73 -2.16 30.24 17.92
CA GLY A 73 -1.27 29.90 19.04
C GLY A 73 -0.40 28.66 18.79
N SER A 74 0.90 28.73 19.12
CA SER A 74 1.81 27.59 19.08
C SER A 74 1.54 26.62 20.23
N VAL A 75 1.43 25.33 19.93
CA VAL A 75 1.22 24.25 20.91
C VAL A 75 2.48 23.39 20.95
N GLY A 76 3.59 23.97 21.45
CA GLY A 76 4.86 23.29 21.74
C GLY A 76 5.63 22.68 20.55
N SER A 77 6.95 22.57 20.71
CA SER A 77 7.83 21.77 19.84
C SER A 77 8.76 20.93 20.72
N ALA A 78 8.82 19.61 20.49
CA ALA A 78 9.71 18.69 21.18
C ALA A 78 10.11 17.53 20.26
N ARG A 79 11.28 16.92 20.50
CA ARG A 79 11.82 15.82 19.68
C ARG A 79 12.10 14.58 20.54
N PRO A 80 11.18 13.59 20.59
CA PRO A 80 9.84 13.52 19.98
C PRO A 80 8.72 14.18 20.82
N LEU A 81 7.70 14.74 20.16
CA LEU A 81 6.51 15.33 20.79
C LEU A 81 5.47 14.25 21.06
N ARG A 82 5.08 14.06 22.32
CA ARG A 82 3.97 13.15 22.67
C ARG A 82 2.68 13.93 22.90
N VAL A 83 1.63 13.56 22.20
CA VAL A 83 0.29 14.13 22.34
C VAL A 83 -0.60 13.09 22.99
N THR A 84 -1.13 13.38 24.17
CA THR A 84 -2.18 12.56 24.79
C THR A 84 -3.46 13.38 24.84
N ALA A 85 -4.56 12.86 24.33
CA ALA A 85 -5.84 13.55 24.29
C ALA A 85 -6.99 12.57 24.51
N ARG A 86 -8.04 13.00 25.22
CA ARG A 86 -9.33 12.34 25.15
C ARG A 86 -10.09 12.94 23.97
N VAL A 87 -10.52 12.11 23.03
CA VAL A 87 -11.10 12.55 21.78
C VAL A 87 -12.47 11.90 21.61
N ASP A 88 -13.49 12.74 21.67
CA ASP A 88 -14.89 12.37 21.50
C ASP A 88 -15.41 12.89 20.14
N GLY A 89 -14.51 13.00 19.14
CA GLY A 89 -14.75 13.61 17.81
C GLY A 89 -13.72 13.19 16.74
N PRO A 90 -13.80 13.73 15.50
CA PRO A 90 -12.95 13.29 14.39
C PRO A 90 -11.46 13.58 14.65
N VAL A 91 -10.64 12.55 14.44
CA VAL A 91 -9.19 12.62 14.39
C VAL A 91 -8.78 12.46 12.93
N ASP A 92 -8.37 13.54 12.29
CA ASP A 92 -7.89 13.48 10.90
C ASP A 92 -6.39 13.21 10.89
N LEU A 93 -6.01 12.06 10.34
CA LEU A 93 -4.63 11.66 10.15
C LEU A 93 -4.35 11.58 8.64
N VAL A 94 -3.57 12.53 8.13
CA VAL A 94 -3.26 12.64 6.70
C VAL A 94 -1.78 12.37 6.46
N THR A 95 -1.47 11.46 5.54
CA THR A 95 -0.11 11.19 5.06
C THR A 95 -0.05 11.23 3.54
N PRO A 96 0.95 11.89 2.93
CA PRO A 96 1.29 11.65 1.53
C PRO A 96 2.00 10.28 1.42
N GLY A 97 1.33 9.28 0.85
CA GLY A 97 1.93 7.98 0.50
C GLY A 97 1.87 6.92 1.61
N LEU A 98 0.89 6.02 1.53
CA LEU A 98 0.86 4.81 2.34
C LEU A 98 1.77 3.77 1.66
N GLN A 99 3.03 3.65 2.08
CA GLN A 99 3.86 2.51 1.67
C GLN A 99 3.39 1.25 2.40
N ARG A 100 2.82 0.27 1.67
CA ARG A 100 2.83 -1.13 2.12
C ARG A 100 4.29 -1.60 2.11
N GLY A 101 4.95 -1.57 3.27
CA GLY A 101 6.19 -2.31 3.49
C GLY A 101 5.88 -3.80 3.69
N ARG A 102 6.80 -4.68 3.27
CA ARG A 102 6.74 -6.15 3.42
C ARG A 102 6.01 -6.56 4.73
N PRO A 103 4.86 -7.24 4.63
CA PRO A 103 4.30 -8.01 5.73
C PRO A 103 4.88 -9.42 5.67
N ASP A 104 5.72 -9.77 6.62
CA ASP A 104 5.78 -11.18 7.04
C ASP A 104 4.48 -11.42 7.83
N ALA A 105 3.76 -12.48 7.47
CA ALA A 105 2.40 -12.83 7.85
C ALA A 105 1.28 -12.21 6.96
N ALA A 106 0.72 -13.07 6.11
CA ALA A 106 -0.53 -12.88 5.41
C ALA A 106 -1.70 -12.63 6.38
N ILE A 107 -2.70 -11.85 5.93
CA ILE A 107 -4.16 -11.98 6.17
C ILE A 107 -4.85 -10.80 5.46
N GLY A 108 -5.95 -11.09 4.76
CA GLY A 108 -6.67 -10.27 3.78
C GLY A 108 -7.43 -9.02 4.26
N PRO A 109 -8.36 -8.50 3.43
CA PRO A 109 -8.79 -7.10 3.47
C PRO A 109 -10.00 -6.90 4.39
N LEU A 110 -9.97 -5.99 5.38
CA LEU A 110 -11.20 -5.53 6.05
C LEU A 110 -11.08 -4.12 6.66
N ARG A 111 -12.13 -3.32 6.35
CA ARG A 111 -12.81 -2.22 7.08
C ARG A 111 -12.03 -0.96 7.50
N ALA A 112 -12.41 0.17 6.88
CA ALA A 112 -12.48 1.46 7.57
C ALA A 112 -13.62 2.33 6.99
N ALA A 113 -14.59 2.67 7.84
CA ALA A 113 -15.51 3.81 7.68
C ALA A 113 -15.91 4.28 9.09
N LEU A 114 -15.72 5.57 9.37
CA LEU A 114 -16.07 6.24 10.62
C LEU A 114 -16.91 7.48 10.28
N ARG A 115 -18.12 7.65 10.85
CA ARG A 115 -18.78 8.98 10.95
C ARG A 115 -19.69 9.20 12.19
N ILE A 116 -19.15 9.98 13.14
CA ILE A 116 -19.59 11.21 13.88
C ILE A 116 -21.05 11.45 14.40
N GLY A 117 -21.14 11.92 15.67
CA GLY A 117 -22.04 13.00 16.17
C GLY A 117 -22.26 12.95 17.71
N GLY A 118 -22.18 14.01 18.55
CA GLY A 118 -21.95 15.46 18.39
C GLY A 118 -22.00 16.19 19.75
N ASP A 119 -21.61 17.49 19.80
CA ASP A 119 -22.42 18.61 20.33
C ASP A 119 -21.67 19.96 20.32
N ALA A 120 -22.20 20.92 19.55
CA ALA A 120 -22.32 22.34 19.86
C ALA A 120 -23.01 23.09 18.69
N SER A 121 -24.20 23.64 18.94
CA SER A 121 -25.07 24.38 18.01
C SER A 121 -24.42 25.57 17.30
N PRO A 122 -24.85 25.85 16.05
CA PRO A 122 -24.96 27.20 15.51
C PRO A 122 -26.43 27.66 15.47
N THR A 123 -26.65 28.90 15.89
CA THR A 123 -27.89 29.66 15.74
C THR A 123 -28.10 30.14 14.28
N ALA A 124 -29.39 30.35 13.97
CA ALA A 124 -29.98 31.11 12.86
C ALA A 124 -30.10 30.40 11.49
N SER A 125 -31.28 29.83 11.30
CA SER A 125 -31.91 29.43 10.04
C SER A 125 -32.45 30.63 9.26
N GLU A 126 -32.16 30.73 7.97
CA GLU A 126 -33.01 31.43 6.99
C GLU A 126 -33.89 30.40 6.24
N PRO A 127 -35.13 30.74 5.87
CA PRO A 127 -36.09 29.79 5.31
C PRO A 127 -35.84 29.49 3.82
N GLU A 128 -35.93 28.21 3.47
CA GLU A 128 -36.02 27.68 2.10
C GLU A 128 -37.17 28.34 1.33
N ALA A 129 -36.85 28.95 0.19
CA ALA A 129 -37.83 29.41 -0.78
C ALA A 129 -38.34 28.22 -1.61
N ALA A 130 -39.66 28.17 -1.79
CA ALA A 130 -40.35 27.15 -2.57
C ALA A 130 -39.87 27.12 -4.03
N VAL A 131 -39.31 25.98 -4.45
CA VAL A 131 -38.88 25.70 -5.84
C VAL A 131 -40.08 25.76 -6.78
N THR A 132 -39.98 26.61 -7.80
CA THR A 132 -41.06 26.91 -8.75
C THR A 132 -41.25 25.81 -9.78
N ALA A 133 -42.43 25.73 -10.40
CA ALA A 133 -42.72 24.75 -11.47
C ALA A 133 -41.77 24.88 -12.68
N ALA A 134 -41.22 26.07 -12.92
CA ALA A 134 -40.24 26.33 -13.97
C ALA A 134 -38.89 25.65 -13.71
N GLU A 135 -38.48 25.51 -12.44
CA GLU A 135 -37.23 24.81 -12.06
C GLU A 135 -37.36 23.30 -12.25
N ARG A 136 -38.53 22.72 -11.95
CA ARG A 136 -38.81 21.30 -12.22
C ARG A 136 -38.82 20.97 -13.71
N GLU A 137 -39.34 21.87 -14.54
CA GLU A 137 -39.31 21.70 -15.99
C GLU A 137 -37.89 21.82 -16.56
N ARG A 138 -37.06 22.67 -15.95
CA ARG A 138 -35.63 22.80 -16.29
C ARG A 138 -34.83 21.56 -15.92
N GLU A 139 -35.10 20.97 -14.76
CA GLU A 139 -34.49 19.71 -14.33
C GLU A 139 -34.95 18.53 -15.18
N ALA A 140 -36.23 18.48 -15.58
CA ALA A 140 -36.73 17.44 -16.48
C ALA A 140 -36.10 17.51 -17.88
N ARG A 141 -35.89 18.72 -18.43
CA ARG A 141 -35.16 18.90 -19.70
C ARG A 141 -33.70 18.48 -19.58
N ARG A 142 -33.03 18.83 -18.47
CA ARG A 142 -31.66 18.37 -18.17
C ARG A 142 -31.58 16.85 -18.06
N ALA A 143 -32.54 16.22 -17.40
CA ALA A 143 -32.60 14.77 -17.27
C ALA A 143 -32.85 14.06 -18.62
N ALA A 144 -33.59 14.70 -19.53
CA ALA A 144 -33.82 14.21 -20.89
C ALA A 144 -32.56 14.33 -21.77
N GLU A 145 -31.84 15.46 -21.69
CA GLU A 145 -30.55 15.65 -22.39
C GLU A 145 -29.49 14.65 -21.91
N VAL A 146 -29.43 14.37 -20.61
CA VAL A 146 -28.53 13.35 -20.05
C VAL A 146 -28.88 11.95 -20.55
N ARG A 147 -30.18 11.64 -20.71
CA ARG A 147 -30.64 10.34 -21.25
C ARG A 147 -30.30 10.18 -22.73
N ASP A 148 -30.40 11.24 -23.52
CA ASP A 148 -30.01 11.25 -24.94
C ASP A 148 -28.48 11.19 -25.13
N ALA A 149 -27.70 11.75 -24.21
CA ALA A 149 -26.24 11.58 -24.19
C ALA A 149 -25.83 10.13 -23.84
N GLN A 150 -26.57 9.46 -22.95
CA GLN A 150 -26.32 8.06 -22.58
C GLN A 150 -26.70 7.08 -23.68
N SER A 151 -27.75 7.33 -24.47
CA SER A 151 -28.15 6.45 -25.58
C SER A 151 -27.14 6.46 -26.73
N ARG A 152 -26.46 7.59 -26.97
CA ARG A 152 -25.40 7.72 -27.98
C ARG A 152 -24.09 7.03 -27.59
N LEU A 153 -23.90 6.69 -26.31
CA LEU A 153 -22.73 5.95 -25.80
C LEU A 153 -22.84 4.42 -25.96
N LEU A 154 -24.02 3.89 -26.30
CA LEU A 154 -24.29 2.44 -26.36
C LEU A 154 -24.16 1.83 -27.77
N THR A 155 -23.88 2.63 -28.79
CA THR A 155 -23.64 2.14 -30.15
C THR A 155 -22.15 2.29 -30.46
N PRO A 156 -21.38 1.19 -30.63
CA PRO A 156 -19.98 1.30 -31.00
C PRO A 156 -19.85 1.93 -32.39
N PRO A 157 -19.06 3.01 -32.57
CA PRO A 157 -18.82 3.58 -33.89
C PRO A 157 -18.03 2.60 -34.76
N ALA A 158 -18.17 2.72 -36.08
CA ALA A 158 -17.35 1.97 -37.01
C ALA A 158 -15.84 2.25 -36.75
N PRO A 159 -14.93 1.30 -37.04
CA PRO A 159 -13.50 1.43 -36.70
C PRO A 159 -12.87 2.74 -37.18
N ASP A 160 -13.23 3.20 -38.38
CA ASP A 160 -12.71 4.43 -38.98
C ASP A 160 -13.23 5.70 -38.27
N GLU A 161 -14.47 5.67 -37.79
CA GLU A 161 -15.08 6.74 -37.00
C GLU A 161 -14.53 6.76 -35.58
N ALA A 162 -14.20 5.60 -35.00
CA ALA A 162 -13.54 5.50 -33.69
C ALA A 162 -12.14 6.11 -33.72
N VAL A 163 -11.36 5.86 -34.79
CA VAL A 163 -10.03 6.45 -34.98
C VAL A 163 -10.11 7.96 -35.23
N ALA A 164 -11.09 8.41 -36.03
CA ALA A 164 -11.32 9.83 -36.28
C ALA A 164 -11.81 10.58 -35.02
N ALA A 165 -12.73 9.99 -34.25
CA ALA A 165 -13.21 10.53 -32.98
C ALA A 165 -12.11 10.52 -31.92
N ALA A 166 -11.24 9.51 -31.89
CA ALA A 166 -10.08 9.48 -31.02
C ALA A 166 -9.08 10.60 -31.36
N ARG A 167 -8.84 10.88 -32.66
CA ARG A 167 -8.03 12.02 -33.10
C ARG A 167 -8.64 13.36 -32.69
N LEU A 168 -9.93 13.57 -32.97
CA LEU A 168 -10.63 14.81 -32.63
C LEU A 168 -10.74 15.01 -31.12
N ALA A 169 -10.97 13.95 -30.34
CA ALA A 169 -10.95 14.02 -28.88
C ALA A 169 -9.54 14.27 -28.34
N ALA A 170 -8.49 13.74 -28.98
CA ALA A 170 -7.10 14.03 -28.62
C ALA A 170 -6.71 15.48 -28.96
N GLU A 171 -7.19 16.02 -30.08
CA GLU A 171 -7.02 17.43 -30.48
C GLU A 171 -7.79 18.37 -29.54
N ALA A 172 -9.07 18.09 -29.28
CA ALA A 172 -9.89 18.87 -28.34
C ALA A 172 -9.34 18.81 -26.90
N ARG A 173 -8.78 17.67 -26.47
CA ARG A 173 -8.09 17.55 -25.17
C ARG A 173 -6.76 18.29 -25.16
N ARG A 174 -6.02 18.32 -26.29
CA ARG A 174 -4.82 19.15 -26.43
C ARG A 174 -5.15 20.64 -26.31
N GLU A 175 -6.23 21.08 -26.94
CA GLU A 175 -6.71 22.46 -26.86
C GLU A 175 -7.21 22.80 -25.44
N ALA A 176 -8.03 21.92 -24.83
CA ALA A 176 -8.49 22.10 -23.46
C ALA A 176 -7.35 22.06 -22.43
N ARG A 177 -6.28 21.28 -22.69
CA ARG A 177 -5.06 21.25 -21.88
C ARG A 177 -4.26 22.54 -22.02
N ALA A 178 -4.10 23.03 -23.26
CA ALA A 178 -3.49 24.33 -23.54
C ALA A 178 -4.29 25.50 -22.94
N GLU A 179 -5.59 25.33 -22.67
CA GLU A 179 -6.45 26.32 -22.02
C GLU A 179 -6.49 26.19 -20.48
N ALA A 180 -6.27 24.98 -19.94
CA ALA A 180 -6.18 24.70 -18.51
C ALA A 180 -4.80 25.03 -17.90
N GLU A 181 -3.76 25.04 -18.73
CA GLU A 181 -2.42 25.45 -18.41
C GLU A 181 -2.21 26.87 -18.90
N ARG A 182 -1.84 27.78 -18.01
CA ARG A 182 -1.27 29.04 -18.47
C ARG A 182 0.24 28.80 -18.60
N PRO A 183 0.88 29.26 -19.68
CA PRO A 183 2.33 29.47 -19.62
C PRO A 183 2.62 30.19 -18.32
N ALA A 184 3.57 29.69 -17.52
CA ALA A 184 3.98 30.43 -16.32
C ALA A 184 4.27 31.87 -16.76
N ALA A 185 3.81 32.88 -16.01
CA ALA A 185 4.01 34.28 -16.38
C ALA A 185 5.50 34.52 -16.65
N ASP A 186 5.87 34.55 -17.92
CA ASP A 186 7.25 34.29 -18.32
C ASP A 186 8.02 35.59 -18.17
N ALA A 187 8.71 35.73 -17.05
CA ALA A 187 9.67 36.81 -16.89
C ALA A 187 10.72 36.73 -18.01
N GLY A 188 11.23 37.87 -18.45
CA GLY A 188 12.23 37.89 -19.51
C GLY A 188 13.49 37.11 -19.15
N VAL A 189 14.27 36.64 -20.12
CA VAL A 189 15.52 35.91 -19.91
C VAL A 189 16.49 36.73 -19.05
N LEU A 190 16.66 38.02 -19.37
CA LEU A 190 17.27 39.03 -18.51
C LEU A 190 16.22 40.07 -18.07
N PRO A 191 16.43 40.80 -16.96
CA PRO A 191 15.58 41.94 -16.61
C PRO A 191 15.68 43.04 -17.66
N ALA A 192 14.53 43.50 -18.17
CA ALA A 192 14.44 44.60 -19.15
C ALA A 192 14.35 46.00 -18.48
N ALA A 193 14.26 46.03 -17.16
CA ALA A 193 14.22 47.23 -16.33
C ALA A 193 15.11 47.04 -15.10
N GLY A 194 15.46 48.14 -14.43
CA GLY A 194 16.35 48.13 -13.28
C GLY A 194 17.78 48.59 -13.62
N VAL A 195 18.74 48.18 -12.80
CA VAL A 195 20.13 48.64 -12.90
C VAL A 195 21.04 47.48 -13.30
N VAL A 196 21.95 47.73 -14.24
CA VAL A 196 23.03 46.81 -14.61
C VAL A 196 24.34 47.33 -14.04
N SER A 197 24.84 46.65 -13.01
CA SER A 197 26.16 46.92 -12.47
C SER A 197 27.21 46.13 -13.26
N VAL A 198 28.25 46.83 -13.70
CA VAL A 198 29.38 46.30 -14.47
C VAL A 198 30.65 46.45 -13.66
N ASP A 199 31.43 45.39 -13.53
CA ASP A 199 32.78 45.39 -12.95
C ASP A 199 33.73 44.59 -13.85
N ALA A 200 34.77 45.24 -14.39
CA ALA A 200 35.80 44.62 -15.21
C ALA A 200 37.12 45.42 -15.17
N PRO A 201 38.30 44.77 -15.21
CA PRO A 201 39.58 45.48 -15.20
C PRO A 201 39.81 46.43 -16.37
N ARG A 202 39.23 46.14 -17.54
CA ARG A 202 39.26 47.01 -18.71
C ARG A 202 37.88 47.10 -19.34
N ILE A 203 37.42 48.32 -19.59
CA ILE A 203 36.18 48.64 -20.30
C ILE A 203 36.51 49.66 -21.39
N THR A 204 36.19 49.35 -22.64
CA THR A 204 36.30 50.26 -23.79
C THR A 204 34.92 50.50 -24.38
N ALA A 205 34.64 51.74 -24.81
CA ALA A 205 33.39 52.11 -25.45
C ALA A 205 33.66 52.48 -26.91
N GLU A 206 32.94 51.86 -27.83
CA GLU A 206 33.07 52.10 -29.27
C GLU A 206 31.70 52.31 -29.91
N PRO A 207 31.54 53.26 -30.86
CA PRO A 207 30.31 53.41 -31.62
C PRO A 207 29.96 52.11 -32.35
N ALA A 208 28.71 51.67 -32.24
CA ALA A 208 28.24 50.47 -32.91
C ALA A 208 28.01 50.75 -34.41
N ALA A 209 28.34 49.79 -35.29
CA ALA A 209 28.20 49.93 -36.74
C ALA A 209 26.75 50.12 -37.25
N GLY A 210 25.74 49.95 -36.39
CA GLY A 210 24.30 50.07 -36.70
C GLY A 210 23.57 51.18 -35.93
N GLY A 211 24.29 52.11 -35.28
CA GLY A 211 23.72 53.07 -34.31
C GLY A 211 23.79 52.55 -32.88
N GLY A 212 24.09 53.42 -31.91
CA GLY A 212 24.30 53.07 -30.50
C GLY A 212 25.76 52.90 -30.08
N THR A 213 26.01 52.39 -28.87
CA THR A 213 27.36 52.20 -28.30
C THR A 213 27.61 50.76 -27.88
N THR A 214 28.81 50.24 -28.12
CA THR A 214 29.26 48.92 -27.62
C THR A 214 30.27 49.10 -26.49
N LEU A 215 30.04 48.42 -25.38
CA LEU A 215 31.00 48.34 -24.27
C LEU A 215 31.72 47.00 -24.31
N THR A 216 33.01 46.99 -24.62
CA THR A 216 33.85 45.80 -24.61
C THR A 216 34.62 45.71 -23.30
N MET A 217 34.60 44.54 -22.67
CA MET A 217 35.13 44.32 -21.32
C MET A 217 36.05 43.09 -21.30
N GLN A 218 37.16 43.18 -20.57
CA GLN A 218 38.19 42.13 -20.53
C GLN A 218 38.82 41.96 -19.14
N GLY A 219 39.20 40.71 -18.82
CA GLY A 219 40.04 40.36 -17.67
C GLY A 219 39.27 39.86 -16.44
N GLY A 220 38.12 39.23 -16.62
CA GLY A 220 37.25 38.79 -15.53
C GLY A 220 36.11 39.79 -15.31
N VAL A 221 35.10 39.69 -16.18
CA VAL A 221 33.91 40.53 -16.19
C VAL A 221 32.86 39.98 -15.24
N LYS A 222 32.25 40.88 -14.46
CA LYS A 222 31.03 40.61 -13.70
C LYS A 222 29.95 41.63 -14.10
N LEU A 223 28.84 41.13 -14.62
CA LEU A 223 27.61 41.90 -14.84
C LEU A 223 26.57 41.45 -13.83
N GLN A 224 25.82 42.39 -13.25
CA GLN A 224 24.76 42.09 -12.31
C GLN A 224 23.54 42.95 -12.64
N TYR A 225 22.48 42.30 -13.12
CA TYR A 225 21.18 42.93 -13.35
C TYR A 225 20.38 42.87 -12.06
N GLU A 226 19.90 44.02 -11.60
CA GLU A 226 19.05 44.15 -10.41
C GLU A 226 17.74 44.85 -10.77
N ASP A 227 16.65 44.09 -10.72
CA ASP A 227 15.29 44.60 -10.82
C ASP A 227 14.56 44.35 -9.50
N LEU A 228 14.75 45.30 -8.58
CA LEU A 228 14.13 45.26 -7.25
C LEU A 228 12.65 45.65 -7.27
N ALA A 229 12.16 46.20 -8.38
CA ALA A 229 10.74 46.54 -8.58
C ALA A 229 9.92 45.32 -9.03
N ALA A 230 10.57 44.30 -9.60
CA ALA A 230 9.93 43.03 -9.94
C ALA A 230 9.39 42.31 -8.67
N PRO A 231 8.24 41.60 -8.76
CA PRO A 231 7.73 40.79 -7.66
C PRO A 231 8.77 39.77 -7.18
N GLY A 232 9.20 39.91 -5.92
CA GLY A 232 10.22 39.05 -5.30
C GLY A 232 11.66 39.55 -5.37
N GLY A 233 11.93 40.65 -6.09
CA GLY A 233 13.27 41.21 -6.30
C GLY A 233 14.16 40.27 -7.13
N ARG A 234 14.47 40.64 -8.37
CA ARG A 234 15.22 39.77 -9.28
C ARG A 234 16.66 40.24 -9.42
N VAL A 235 17.60 39.33 -9.17
CA VAL A 235 19.03 39.56 -9.41
C VAL A 235 19.56 38.47 -10.35
N VAL A 236 20.15 38.88 -11.47
CA VAL A 236 20.83 37.96 -12.39
C VAL A 236 22.31 38.35 -12.45
N THR A 237 23.19 37.39 -12.14
CA THR A 237 24.64 37.58 -12.24
C THR A 237 25.16 36.88 -13.48
N LEU A 238 25.96 37.58 -14.28
CA LEU A 238 26.70 37.05 -15.41
C LEU A 238 28.19 37.25 -15.18
N ARG A 239 29.00 36.22 -15.45
CA ARG A 239 30.45 36.24 -15.35
C ARG A 239 31.05 35.65 -16.62
N ALA A 240 32.18 36.20 -17.06
CA ALA A 240 32.97 35.70 -18.19
C ALA A 240 34.38 36.31 -18.17
N GLU A 241 35.31 35.83 -18.99
CA GLU A 241 36.59 36.53 -19.17
C GLU A 241 36.44 37.78 -20.06
N ARG A 242 35.55 37.71 -21.05
CA ARG A 242 35.28 38.77 -22.01
C ARG A 242 33.78 38.98 -22.17
N ALA A 243 33.37 40.24 -22.29
CA ALA A 243 31.98 40.60 -22.55
C ALA A 243 31.86 41.77 -23.52
N VAL A 244 30.78 41.80 -24.30
CA VAL A 244 30.36 42.95 -25.09
C VAL A 244 28.91 43.27 -24.74
N VAL A 245 28.64 44.49 -24.30
CA VAL A 245 27.29 44.98 -24.02
C VAL A 245 26.91 45.98 -25.11
N PHE A 246 25.76 45.75 -25.76
CA PHE A 246 25.21 46.60 -26.80
C PHE A 246 24.18 47.57 -26.18
N LEU A 247 24.35 48.87 -26.43
CA LEU A 247 23.51 49.94 -25.90
C LEU A 247 22.83 50.72 -27.01
N ASP A 248 21.58 51.11 -26.80
CA ASP A 248 20.76 51.81 -27.81
C ASP A 248 21.04 53.32 -27.94
N GLY A 249 21.87 53.89 -27.05
CA GLY A 249 22.23 55.31 -27.04
C GLY A 249 23.65 55.60 -27.57
N GLU A 250 23.85 56.80 -28.13
CA GLU A 250 25.11 57.25 -28.77
C GLU A 250 26.12 57.90 -27.80
N ASP A 251 25.77 58.10 -26.52
CA ASP A 251 26.54 58.91 -25.55
C ASP A 251 27.21 58.13 -24.40
N ALA A 252 27.42 56.81 -24.52
CA ALA A 252 28.02 56.04 -23.43
C ALA A 252 29.56 56.16 -23.41
N GLN A 253 30.09 57.03 -22.54
CA GLN A 253 31.54 57.16 -22.31
C GLN A 253 32.06 56.00 -21.44
N ALA A 254 33.25 55.48 -21.76
CA ALA A 254 33.88 54.43 -20.97
C ALA A 254 34.12 54.90 -19.51
N PRO A 255 33.67 54.15 -18.50
CA PRO A 255 33.81 54.55 -17.11
C PRO A 255 35.27 54.55 -16.66
N ALA A 256 35.70 55.62 -15.98
CA ALA A 256 37.11 55.85 -15.61
C ALA A 256 37.69 54.88 -14.56
N ALA A 257 36.89 54.00 -13.95
CA ALA A 257 37.30 53.17 -12.79
C ALA A 257 37.01 51.67 -12.93
N GLY A 258 36.82 51.15 -14.16
CA GLY A 258 36.52 49.72 -14.38
C GLY A 258 35.17 49.26 -13.83
N ARG A 259 34.33 50.20 -13.38
CA ARG A 259 32.97 49.96 -12.92
C ARG A 259 31.98 50.90 -13.60
N ALA A 260 30.87 50.36 -14.07
CA ALA A 260 29.77 51.12 -14.66
C ALA A 260 28.44 50.73 -14.01
N SER A 261 27.51 51.67 -14.01
CA SER A 261 26.10 51.42 -13.69
C SER A 261 25.29 51.88 -14.88
N LEU A 262 24.54 50.97 -15.49
CA LEU A 262 23.73 51.23 -16.68
C LEU A 262 22.25 51.05 -16.32
N ASP A 263 21.38 51.75 -17.03
CA ASP A 263 19.95 51.44 -17.01
C ASP A 263 19.72 50.19 -17.88
N ALA A 264 19.06 49.17 -17.33
CA ALA A 264 18.79 47.93 -18.04
C ALA A 264 17.93 48.15 -19.30
N SER A 265 17.10 49.19 -19.31
CA SER A 265 16.25 49.53 -20.47
C SER A 265 17.05 50.03 -21.68
N GLY A 266 18.29 50.50 -21.47
CA GLY A 266 19.19 50.95 -22.53
C GLY A 266 20.09 49.84 -23.10
N VAL A 267 19.98 48.60 -22.62
CA VAL A 267 20.80 47.47 -23.05
C VAL A 267 20.01 46.62 -24.06
N SER A 268 20.47 46.57 -25.32
CA SER A 268 19.83 45.75 -26.34
C SER A 268 20.36 44.32 -26.42
N GLY A 269 21.61 44.09 -26.02
CA GLY A 269 22.19 42.75 -26.03
C GLY A 269 23.45 42.60 -25.19
N VAL A 270 23.77 41.36 -24.82
CA VAL A 270 24.99 41.01 -24.08
C VAL A 270 25.62 39.77 -24.69
N TYR A 271 26.85 39.89 -25.18
CA TYR A 271 27.70 38.78 -25.61
C TYR A 271 28.74 38.48 -24.54
N LEU A 272 28.96 37.20 -24.23
CA LEU A 272 29.91 36.71 -23.23
C LEU A 272 30.75 35.60 -23.84
N GLU A 273 32.05 35.60 -23.55
CA GLU A 273 32.99 34.62 -24.07
C GLU A 273 34.02 34.20 -23.01
N ASP A 274 34.32 32.90 -23.02
CA ASP A 274 35.20 32.15 -22.12
C ASP A 274 34.76 32.14 -20.64
N ALA A 275 34.69 30.94 -20.07
CA ALA A 275 34.29 30.70 -18.68
C ALA A 275 32.95 31.38 -18.30
N VAL A 276 31.98 31.36 -19.22
CA VAL A 276 30.70 32.03 -19.00
C VAL A 276 29.91 31.32 -17.91
N GLU A 277 29.46 32.06 -16.90
CA GLU A 277 28.56 31.59 -15.85
C GLU A 277 27.44 32.60 -15.63
N VAL A 278 26.19 32.15 -15.74
CA VAL A 278 25.00 32.97 -15.53
C VAL A 278 24.12 32.31 -14.48
N SER A 279 23.64 33.07 -13.50
CA SER A 279 22.72 32.53 -12.49
C SER A 279 21.73 33.57 -11.98
N ASP A 280 20.50 33.13 -11.72
CA ASP A 280 19.43 33.88 -11.05
C ASP A 280 19.02 33.26 -9.70
N GLY A 281 19.82 32.31 -9.18
CA GLY A 281 19.53 31.54 -7.96
C GLY A 281 18.86 30.18 -8.23
N ASP A 282 17.78 30.16 -9.02
CA ASP A 282 17.02 28.94 -9.36
C ASP A 282 17.55 28.26 -10.63
N LEU A 283 18.16 29.06 -11.50
CA LEU A 283 18.81 28.68 -12.74
C LEU A 283 20.31 28.95 -12.65
N ALA A 284 21.12 28.01 -13.12
CA ALA A 284 22.52 28.26 -13.43
C ALA A 284 22.85 27.73 -14.82
N VAL A 285 23.56 28.53 -15.61
CA VAL A 285 23.99 28.17 -16.95
C VAL A 285 25.47 28.45 -17.10
N ARG A 286 26.18 27.52 -17.74
CA ARG A 286 27.59 27.68 -18.10
C ARG A 286 27.76 27.43 -19.58
N GLY A 287 28.71 28.08 -20.23
CA GLY A 287 28.98 27.86 -21.65
C GLY A 287 30.28 28.48 -22.12
N ALA A 288 30.70 28.15 -23.34
CA ALA A 288 31.88 28.75 -23.97
C ALA A 288 31.56 30.16 -24.50
N ARG A 289 30.40 30.31 -25.14
CA ARG A 289 29.90 31.56 -25.72
C ARG A 289 28.42 31.70 -25.48
N VAL A 290 27.99 32.88 -25.06
CA VAL A 290 26.59 33.18 -24.80
C VAL A 290 26.23 34.52 -25.39
N PHE A 291 25.10 34.57 -26.09
CA PHE A 291 24.50 35.82 -26.54
C PHE A 291 23.09 35.95 -25.99
N TYR A 292 22.85 37.01 -25.20
CA TYR A 292 21.54 37.43 -24.75
C TYR A 292 21.04 38.56 -25.65
N ASP A 293 19.92 38.33 -26.32
CA ASP A 293 19.13 39.34 -27.03
C ASP A 293 18.08 39.86 -26.03
N VAL A 294 18.38 40.99 -25.39
CA VAL A 294 17.53 41.55 -24.32
C VAL A 294 16.22 42.04 -24.92
N THR A 295 16.27 42.68 -26.09
CA THR A 295 15.07 43.17 -26.80
C THR A 295 14.18 42.03 -27.30
N GLY A 296 14.77 40.98 -27.89
CA GLY A 296 14.07 39.80 -28.40
C GLY A 296 13.71 38.77 -27.33
N ASN A 297 14.04 39.05 -26.06
CA ASN A 297 13.80 38.18 -24.90
C ASN A 297 14.26 36.73 -25.09
N ARG A 298 15.45 36.53 -25.65
CA ARG A 298 15.97 35.20 -25.99
C ARG A 298 17.47 35.14 -25.79
N ALA A 299 18.00 33.94 -25.63
CA ALA A 299 19.44 33.71 -25.60
C ALA A 299 19.84 32.49 -26.41
N VAL A 300 21.06 32.52 -26.93
CA VAL A 300 21.70 31.39 -27.57
C VAL A 300 23.03 31.15 -26.86
N LEU A 301 23.24 29.90 -26.46
CA LEU A 301 24.39 29.46 -25.71
C LEU A 301 25.02 28.28 -26.45
N LEU A 302 26.35 28.31 -26.60
CA LEU A 302 27.12 27.27 -27.25
C LEU A 302 27.95 26.50 -26.22
N ASP A 303 28.02 25.18 -26.40
CA ASP A 303 28.64 24.23 -25.46
C ASP A 303 28.15 24.43 -24.03
N ALA A 304 26.82 24.44 -23.89
CA ALA A 304 26.15 24.92 -22.70
C ALA A 304 25.82 23.78 -21.72
N VAL A 305 26.00 24.05 -20.43
CA VAL A 305 25.53 23.21 -19.32
C VAL A 305 24.52 23.99 -18.50
N LEU A 306 23.29 23.53 -18.54
CA LEU A 306 22.16 24.03 -17.76
C LEU A 306 22.02 23.20 -16.48
N TYR A 307 21.85 23.89 -15.36
CA TYR A 307 21.41 23.31 -14.08
C TYR A 307 20.13 24.01 -13.62
N ARG A 308 19.14 23.20 -13.22
CA ARG A 308 17.89 23.67 -12.62
C ARG A 308 17.31 22.63 -11.68
N VAL A 309 16.51 23.07 -10.71
CA VAL A 309 15.63 22.19 -9.93
C VAL A 309 14.21 22.22 -10.51
N ASP A 310 13.62 21.07 -10.79
CA ASP A 310 12.20 20.97 -11.17
C ASP A 310 11.32 21.32 -9.95
N PRO A 311 10.52 22.41 -9.98
CA PRO A 311 9.71 22.84 -8.85
C PRO A 311 8.60 21.84 -8.47
N GLY A 312 8.21 20.96 -9.38
CA GLY A 312 7.19 19.94 -9.13
C GLY A 312 7.73 18.69 -8.42
N GLU A 313 9.04 18.43 -8.54
CA GLU A 313 9.67 17.13 -8.23
C GLU A 313 10.88 17.25 -7.27
N ASP A 314 11.34 18.46 -6.92
CA ASP A 314 12.59 18.69 -6.16
C ASP A 314 13.78 17.88 -6.73
N ALA A 315 13.85 17.81 -8.07
CA ALA A 315 14.87 17.03 -8.80
C ALA A 315 15.88 17.98 -9.45
N PRO A 316 17.20 17.85 -9.20
CA PRO A 316 18.18 18.54 -10.01
C PRO A 316 18.19 17.93 -11.41
N LEU A 317 18.05 18.79 -12.42
CA LEU A 317 18.17 18.45 -13.83
C LEU A 317 19.42 19.15 -14.39
N TYR A 318 20.32 18.36 -14.94
CA TYR A 318 21.47 18.81 -15.70
C TYR A 318 21.22 18.51 -17.17
N VAL A 319 21.33 19.54 -18.01
CA VAL A 319 21.25 19.41 -19.48
C VAL A 319 22.54 19.95 -20.05
N ARG A 320 23.25 19.12 -20.81
CA ARG A 320 24.42 19.53 -21.60
C ARG A 320 23.99 19.55 -23.05
N ALA A 321 24.35 20.57 -23.81
CA ALA A 321 23.95 20.67 -25.21
C ALA A 321 24.99 21.43 -26.03
N GLU A 322 25.14 21.06 -27.29
CA GLU A 322 25.98 21.81 -28.24
C GLU A 322 25.40 23.21 -28.46
N VAL A 323 24.07 23.28 -28.64
CA VAL A 323 23.33 24.54 -28.76
C VAL A 323 22.17 24.53 -27.77
N LEU A 324 22.12 25.53 -26.90
CA LEU A 324 21.01 25.75 -25.98
C LEU A 324 20.40 27.13 -26.23
N ARG A 325 19.12 27.13 -26.62
CA ARG A 325 18.33 28.33 -26.89
C ARG A 325 17.37 28.54 -25.74
N GLN A 326 17.53 29.63 -25.01
CA GLN A 326 16.58 30.04 -24.00
C GLN A 326 15.55 30.98 -24.65
N THR A 327 14.29 30.57 -24.70
CA THR A 327 13.21 31.37 -25.32
C THR A 327 12.44 32.19 -24.30
N ALA A 328 12.57 31.86 -23.02
CA ALA A 328 12.06 32.64 -21.90
C ALA A 328 12.71 32.19 -20.58
N ARG A 329 12.38 32.81 -19.44
CA ARG A 329 13.00 32.43 -18.15
C ARG A 329 12.82 30.95 -17.85
N GLN A 330 11.65 30.38 -18.15
CA GLN A 330 11.37 28.97 -17.85
C GLN A 330 11.40 28.01 -19.06
N SER A 331 11.75 28.50 -20.25
CA SER A 331 11.62 27.72 -21.49
C SER A 331 12.93 27.64 -22.28
N PHE A 332 13.30 26.43 -22.69
CA PHE A 332 14.57 26.12 -23.35
C PHE A 332 14.35 25.12 -24.49
N ALA A 333 15.11 25.29 -25.57
CA ALA A 333 15.31 24.29 -26.59
C ALA A 333 16.80 23.95 -26.66
N ALA A 334 17.14 22.67 -26.77
CA ALA A 334 18.50 22.19 -26.85
C ALA A 334 18.65 21.23 -28.03
N GLU A 335 19.80 21.30 -28.69
CA GLU A 335 20.21 20.44 -29.80
C GLU A 335 21.42 19.62 -29.34
N GLU A 336 21.45 18.33 -29.69
CA GLU A 336 22.48 17.37 -29.25
C GLU A 336 22.65 17.38 -27.71
N ALA A 337 21.53 17.15 -27.03
CA ALA A 337 21.39 17.34 -25.60
C ALA A 337 21.61 16.05 -24.80
N THR A 338 22.43 16.08 -23.76
CA THR A 338 22.54 15.01 -22.76
C THR A 338 21.85 15.43 -21.47
N LEU A 339 20.79 14.72 -21.07
CA LEU A 339 20.06 14.93 -19.83
C LEU A 339 20.50 13.95 -18.75
N THR A 340 20.70 14.47 -17.54
CA THR A 340 20.95 13.63 -16.36
C THR A 340 20.53 14.36 -15.08
N THR A 341 20.27 13.61 -14.02
CA THR A 341 20.02 14.18 -12.68
C THR A 341 21.26 14.11 -11.77
N THR A 342 22.45 13.93 -12.36
CA THR A 342 23.73 13.93 -11.66
C THR A 342 24.64 15.07 -12.11
N SER A 343 25.43 15.62 -11.18
CA SER A 343 26.33 16.74 -11.45
C SER A 343 27.67 16.34 -12.08
N PHE A 344 27.97 15.04 -12.17
CA PHE A 344 29.26 14.56 -12.65
C PHE A 344 29.48 14.87 -14.14
N ALA A 345 30.76 15.02 -14.52
CA ALA A 345 31.19 15.21 -15.90
C ALA A 345 30.73 14.07 -16.81
N GLU A 346 30.95 12.85 -16.35
CA GLU A 346 30.53 11.61 -16.98
C GLU A 346 29.42 10.98 -16.12
N PRO A 347 28.14 11.12 -16.53
CA PRO A 347 27.04 10.55 -15.79
C PRO A 347 27.03 9.02 -15.88
N THR A 348 26.70 8.34 -14.78
CA THR A 348 26.54 6.88 -14.79
C THR A 348 25.37 6.46 -15.68
N VAL A 349 24.30 7.25 -15.69
CA VAL A 349 23.18 7.11 -16.63
C VAL A 349 22.79 8.49 -17.12
N ALA A 350 22.58 8.58 -18.42
CA ALA A 350 22.10 9.78 -19.08
C ALA A 350 21.15 9.42 -20.21
N VAL A 351 20.44 10.44 -20.70
CA VAL A 351 19.61 10.35 -21.87
C VAL A 351 20.13 11.37 -22.87
N GLY A 352 20.80 10.90 -23.92
CA GLY A 352 21.08 11.70 -25.11
C GLY A 352 19.79 11.99 -25.87
N ALA A 353 19.69 13.13 -26.53
CA ALA A 353 18.55 13.53 -27.34
C ALA A 353 19.01 14.49 -28.44
N ASP A 354 18.72 14.17 -29.70
CA ASP A 354 19.01 15.04 -30.85
C ASP A 354 18.36 16.43 -30.65
N ARG A 355 17.15 16.43 -30.09
CA ARG A 355 16.40 17.66 -29.78
C ARG A 355 15.63 17.51 -28.48
N LEU A 356 15.72 18.53 -27.63
CA LEU A 356 15.01 18.64 -26.36
C LEU A 356 14.32 20.00 -26.26
N ASP A 357 13.02 20.01 -26.04
CA ASP A 357 12.22 21.19 -25.73
C ASP A 357 11.70 21.09 -24.29
N VAL A 358 12.08 22.03 -23.41
CA VAL A 358 11.62 22.11 -22.01
C VAL A 358 10.82 23.39 -21.81
N ARG A 359 9.61 23.28 -21.27
CA ARG A 359 8.70 24.43 -21.03
C ARG A 359 8.20 24.44 -19.60
N GLY A 360 8.29 25.59 -18.93
CA GLY A 360 7.61 25.80 -17.65
C GLY A 360 6.11 25.98 -17.85
N TYR A 361 5.30 25.39 -16.96
CA TYR A 361 3.85 25.62 -16.95
C TYR A 361 3.36 25.90 -15.53
N GLU A 362 2.26 26.63 -15.43
CA GLU A 362 1.52 26.85 -14.18
C GLU A 362 0.07 26.42 -14.37
N THR A 363 -0.39 25.51 -13.52
CA THR A 363 -1.78 25.03 -13.52
C THR A 363 -2.69 26.07 -12.86
N ARG A 364 -4.00 26.05 -13.16
CA ARG A 364 -5.00 26.92 -12.49
C ARG A 364 -5.01 26.81 -10.95
N GLY A 365 -4.49 25.72 -10.39
CA GLY A 365 -4.33 25.52 -8.94
C GLY A 365 -3.01 26.05 -8.36
N GLY A 366 -2.20 26.76 -9.14
CA GLY A 366 -0.92 27.34 -8.71
C GLY A 366 0.25 26.35 -8.64
N ARG A 367 0.08 25.09 -9.05
CA ARG A 367 1.22 24.16 -9.21
C ARG A 367 2.03 24.55 -10.45
N ARG A 368 3.33 24.72 -10.26
CA ARG A 368 4.33 24.92 -11.31
C ARG A 368 5.05 23.60 -11.61
N GLY A 369 5.46 23.39 -12.86
CA GLY A 369 6.22 22.20 -13.27
C GLY A 369 6.89 22.41 -14.63
N LEU A 370 7.62 21.37 -15.07
CA LEU A 370 8.27 21.35 -16.38
C LEU A 370 7.56 20.36 -17.31
N ALA A 371 7.33 20.75 -18.55
CA ALA A 371 6.94 19.86 -19.65
C ALA A 371 8.17 19.64 -20.54
N VAL A 372 8.44 18.39 -20.86
CA VAL A 372 9.58 17.94 -21.66
C VAL A 372 9.06 17.29 -22.94
N ASP A 373 9.65 17.64 -24.08
CA ASP A 373 9.44 16.99 -25.38
C ASP A 373 10.82 16.75 -26.01
N ALA A 374 11.24 15.50 -26.05
CA ALA A 374 12.54 15.07 -26.53
C ALA A 374 12.39 14.14 -27.73
N ARG A 375 13.30 14.23 -28.70
CA ARG A 375 13.33 13.41 -29.93
C ARG A 375 14.71 12.80 -30.14
N GLY A 376 14.71 11.60 -30.73
CA GLY A 376 15.94 10.84 -30.97
C GLY A 376 16.67 10.53 -29.66
N LEU A 377 15.94 9.97 -28.68
CA LEU A 377 16.52 9.74 -27.37
C LEU A 377 17.38 8.48 -27.37
N THR A 378 18.54 8.55 -26.74
CA THR A 378 19.41 7.41 -26.50
C THR A 378 19.69 7.29 -25.01
N LEU A 379 19.24 6.21 -24.39
CA LEU A 379 19.62 5.88 -23.02
C LEU A 379 21.08 5.42 -23.01
N GLU A 380 21.89 6.10 -22.22
CA GLU A 380 23.33 5.82 -22.10
C GLU A 380 23.66 5.35 -20.69
N ALA A 381 24.53 4.35 -20.57
CA ALA A 381 25.09 3.90 -19.31
C ALA A 381 26.62 3.99 -19.38
N GLY A 382 27.22 4.88 -18.58
CA GLY A 382 28.66 5.15 -18.61
C GLY A 382 29.18 5.58 -19.98
N GLY A 383 28.38 6.33 -20.75
CA GLY A 383 28.70 6.80 -22.11
C GLY A 383 28.49 5.76 -23.22
N VAL A 384 28.03 4.55 -22.90
CA VAL A 384 27.68 3.53 -23.89
C VAL A 384 26.18 3.62 -24.19
N PRO A 385 25.76 3.77 -25.46
CA PRO A 385 24.35 3.76 -25.82
C PRO A 385 23.76 2.36 -25.62
N VAL A 386 22.67 2.27 -24.85
CA VAL A 386 22.00 1.02 -24.46
C VAL A 386 20.70 0.82 -25.23
N PHE A 387 19.90 1.88 -25.38
CA PHE A 387 18.56 1.78 -26.00
C PHE A 387 18.14 3.10 -26.64
N TRP A 388 17.45 3.03 -27.78
CA TRP A 388 16.99 4.20 -28.54
C TRP A 388 15.46 4.33 -28.55
N PHE A 389 14.95 5.56 -28.48
CA PHE A 389 13.53 5.89 -28.61
C PHE A 389 13.33 7.06 -29.58
N PRO A 390 12.27 7.02 -30.42
CA PRO A 390 12.02 8.09 -31.38
C PRO A 390 11.61 9.41 -30.73
N ARG A 391 10.79 9.36 -29.68
CA ARG A 391 10.27 10.53 -28.97
C ARG A 391 9.76 10.17 -27.58
N VAL A 392 10.01 11.05 -26.61
CA VAL A 392 9.40 11.02 -25.27
C VAL A 392 8.88 12.40 -24.99
N ALA A 393 7.62 12.52 -24.57
CA ALA A 393 7.02 13.78 -24.17
C ALA A 393 6.26 13.59 -22.85
N GLY A 394 6.25 14.57 -21.96
CA GLY A 394 5.58 14.41 -20.67
C GLY A 394 5.73 15.60 -19.75
N ARG A 395 5.05 15.56 -18.60
CA ARG A 395 5.28 16.48 -17.48
C ARG A 395 6.26 15.83 -16.51
N GLY A 396 7.22 16.60 -16.02
CA GLY A 396 8.31 16.13 -15.15
C GLY A 396 9.56 15.70 -15.92
N SER A 397 10.60 15.35 -15.16
CA SER A 397 11.93 14.96 -15.66
C SER A 397 12.17 13.43 -15.62
N THR A 398 11.11 12.62 -15.52
CA THR A 398 11.21 11.18 -15.27
C THR A 398 11.30 10.36 -16.56
N ILE A 399 12.22 9.39 -16.55
CA ILE A 399 12.36 8.37 -17.60
C ILE A 399 11.15 7.43 -17.49
N PRO A 400 10.40 7.14 -18.56
CA PRO A 400 9.23 6.25 -18.52
C PRO A 400 9.53 4.83 -18.04
N LEU A 401 10.78 4.39 -18.12
CA LEU A 401 11.24 3.10 -17.61
C LEU A 401 11.11 3.03 -16.09
N ARG A 402 10.29 2.10 -15.57
CA ARG A 402 10.09 1.86 -14.13
C ARG A 402 11.03 0.81 -13.56
N SER A 403 11.38 -0.21 -14.34
CA SER A 403 12.38 -1.19 -13.93
C SER A 403 12.94 -1.98 -15.10
N VAL A 404 14.17 -2.44 -14.95
CA VAL A 404 14.78 -3.50 -15.77
C VAL A 404 15.24 -4.58 -14.82
N ALA A 405 14.83 -5.81 -15.07
CA ALA A 405 15.28 -6.97 -14.33
C ALA A 405 15.81 -8.03 -15.30
N ALA A 406 16.93 -8.64 -14.95
CA ALA A 406 17.46 -9.81 -15.61
C ALA A 406 17.72 -10.88 -14.56
N GLY A 407 17.53 -12.14 -14.90
CA GLY A 407 17.79 -13.23 -13.99
C GLY A 407 18.06 -14.52 -14.74
N TYR A 408 18.50 -15.51 -13.98
CA TYR A 408 18.72 -16.86 -14.45
C TYR A 408 18.24 -17.81 -13.35
N SER A 409 17.48 -18.82 -13.73
CA SER A 409 17.15 -19.98 -12.89
C SER A 409 17.71 -21.22 -13.60
N GLU A 410 18.17 -22.19 -12.82
CA GLU A 410 18.67 -23.46 -13.38
C GLU A 410 17.57 -24.19 -14.14
N ASN A 411 16.33 -24.14 -13.62
CA ASN A 411 15.20 -24.89 -14.18
C ASN A 411 14.37 -24.08 -15.19
N GLN A 412 14.46 -22.74 -15.17
CA GLN A 412 13.67 -21.89 -16.09
C GLN A 412 14.53 -21.14 -17.11
N GLY A 413 15.85 -21.11 -16.96
CA GLY A 413 16.75 -20.38 -17.87
C GLY A 413 16.78 -18.87 -17.64
N VAL A 414 17.12 -18.11 -18.70
CA VAL A 414 17.35 -16.66 -18.63
C VAL A 414 16.05 -15.87 -18.71
N ARG A 415 15.76 -15.08 -17.68
CA ARG A 415 14.64 -14.13 -17.65
C ARG A 415 15.14 -12.71 -17.90
N PHE A 416 14.39 -11.95 -18.69
CA PHE A 416 14.58 -10.51 -18.86
C PHE A 416 13.22 -9.81 -18.86
N ARG A 417 13.03 -8.82 -17.99
CA ARG A 417 11.78 -8.08 -17.80
C ARG A 417 12.03 -6.59 -17.78
N THR A 418 11.17 -5.84 -18.48
CA THR A 418 11.11 -4.39 -18.43
C THR A 418 9.71 -3.93 -18.07
N VAL A 419 9.62 -2.92 -17.21
CA VAL A 419 8.34 -2.31 -16.81
C VAL A 419 8.40 -0.83 -17.14
N TRP A 420 7.35 -0.32 -17.77
CA TRP A 420 7.26 1.04 -18.30
C TRP A 420 6.02 1.74 -17.79
N ASP A 421 6.11 3.05 -17.61
CA ASP A 421 4.98 3.95 -17.43
C ASP A 421 4.23 4.10 -18.77
N ALA A 422 2.99 3.63 -18.81
CA ALA A 422 2.19 3.64 -20.04
C ALA A 422 1.86 5.06 -20.50
N TYR A 423 1.56 5.98 -19.58
CA TYR A 423 1.28 7.38 -19.90
C TYR A 423 2.54 8.09 -20.39
N GLY A 424 3.67 7.84 -19.73
CA GLY A 424 4.99 8.35 -20.12
C GLY A 424 5.43 7.87 -21.51
N LEU A 425 5.20 6.60 -21.86
CA LEU A 425 5.49 6.06 -23.19
C LEU A 425 4.61 6.67 -24.28
N LEU A 426 3.31 6.83 -24.00
CA LEU A 426 2.35 7.39 -24.96
C LEU A 426 2.44 8.92 -25.08
N GLY A 427 3.23 9.56 -24.23
CA GLY A 427 3.42 11.00 -24.21
C GLY A 427 2.19 11.80 -23.77
N ILE A 428 1.33 11.18 -22.97
CA ILE A 428 0.10 11.75 -22.44
C ILE A 428 0.18 11.85 -20.92
N ASP A 429 -0.52 12.80 -20.30
CA ASP A 429 -0.55 12.83 -18.84
C ASP A 429 -1.50 11.79 -18.29
N ALA A 430 -1.06 11.14 -17.22
CA ALA A 430 -1.95 10.40 -16.35
C ALA A 430 -3.01 11.35 -15.77
N PRO A 431 -4.31 10.99 -15.84
CA PRO A 431 -5.34 11.67 -15.07
C PRO A 431 -5.00 11.67 -13.56
N PRO A 432 -5.40 12.70 -12.80
CA PRO A 432 -5.11 12.72 -11.37
C PRO A 432 -5.63 11.48 -10.66
N GLY A 433 -4.73 10.79 -9.95
CA GLY A 433 -5.05 9.58 -9.20
C GLY A 433 -5.13 8.32 -10.06
N VAL A 434 -4.73 8.35 -11.33
CA VAL A 434 -4.61 7.18 -12.19
C VAL A 434 -3.14 6.88 -12.44
N ASP A 435 -2.77 5.60 -12.36
CA ASP A 435 -1.44 5.09 -12.65
C ASP A 435 -1.53 3.90 -13.61
N ALA A 436 -0.68 3.84 -14.63
CA ALA A 436 -0.68 2.72 -15.57
C ALA A 436 0.74 2.31 -15.97
N SER A 437 0.99 1.00 -15.98
CA SER A 437 2.24 0.43 -16.44
C SER A 437 2.06 -0.75 -17.38
N PHE A 438 3.09 -0.97 -18.19
CA PHE A 438 3.16 -2.05 -19.15
C PHE A 438 4.46 -2.84 -18.95
N THR A 439 4.36 -4.16 -19.00
CA THR A 439 5.45 -5.11 -18.81
C THR A 439 5.73 -5.84 -20.11
N LEU A 440 7.01 -5.95 -20.47
CA LEU A 440 7.50 -6.73 -21.60
C LEU A 440 8.75 -7.49 -21.19
N GLY A 441 8.88 -8.73 -21.67
CA GLY A 441 10.06 -9.53 -21.38
C GLY A 441 10.11 -10.88 -22.09
N VAL A 442 11.10 -11.66 -21.68
CA VAL A 442 11.26 -13.09 -21.97
C VAL A 442 11.38 -13.81 -20.62
N ASN A 443 10.63 -14.87 -20.44
CA ASN A 443 10.58 -15.67 -19.23
C ASN A 443 11.25 -17.04 -19.43
N GLY A 444 12.51 -17.02 -19.86
CA GLY A 444 13.29 -18.24 -19.99
C GLY A 444 12.72 -19.18 -21.07
N GLU A 445 12.56 -20.45 -20.72
CA GLU A 445 12.00 -21.48 -21.60
C GLU A 445 10.51 -21.26 -21.90
N HIS A 446 9.80 -20.53 -21.04
CA HIS A 446 8.39 -20.19 -21.22
C HIS A 446 8.11 -19.08 -22.26
N GLY A 447 9.14 -18.59 -22.97
CA GLY A 447 8.96 -17.66 -24.07
C GLY A 447 8.71 -16.20 -23.67
N GLY A 448 7.96 -15.46 -24.49
CA GLY A 448 7.72 -14.03 -24.30
C GLY A 448 6.70 -13.75 -23.21
N GLU A 449 6.92 -12.71 -22.40
CA GLU A 449 5.95 -12.25 -21.39
C GLU A 449 5.44 -10.84 -21.70
N VAL A 450 4.14 -10.63 -21.46
CA VAL A 450 3.47 -9.35 -21.59
C VAL A 450 2.56 -9.12 -20.39
N GLY A 451 2.45 -7.87 -19.93
CA GLY A 451 1.54 -7.57 -18.82
C GLY A 451 1.16 -6.10 -18.76
N GLY A 452 0.09 -5.80 -18.04
CA GLY A 452 -0.44 -4.46 -17.85
C GLY A 452 -1.03 -4.29 -16.46
N ASP A 453 -0.75 -3.14 -15.86
CA ASP A 453 -1.31 -2.72 -14.59
C ASP A 453 -1.94 -1.34 -14.76
N LEU A 454 -3.13 -1.16 -14.21
CA LEU A 454 -3.83 0.11 -14.14
C LEU A 454 -4.41 0.24 -12.73
N ALA A 455 -4.12 1.34 -12.04
CA ALA A 455 -4.71 1.68 -10.76
C ALA A 455 -5.40 3.05 -10.85
N TRP A 456 -6.52 3.22 -10.15
CA TRP A 456 -7.19 4.51 -10.06
C TRP A 456 -7.67 4.82 -8.65
N GLN A 457 -7.71 6.11 -8.32
CA GLN A 457 -8.22 6.66 -7.08
C GLN A 457 -8.76 8.08 -7.29
N GLY A 458 -10.05 8.31 -7.06
CA GLY A 458 -10.69 9.62 -7.24
C GLY A 458 -12.21 9.53 -7.14
N ALA A 459 -12.88 10.66 -6.86
CA ALA A 459 -14.36 10.74 -6.79
C ALA A 459 -15.04 9.70 -5.87
N GLY A 460 -14.38 9.31 -4.78
CA GLY A 460 -14.87 8.25 -3.88
C GLY A 460 -14.73 6.82 -4.45
N ALA A 461 -14.11 6.68 -5.61
CA ALA A 461 -13.77 5.42 -6.25
C ALA A 461 -12.29 5.08 -6.07
N SER A 462 -11.97 3.80 -5.99
CA SER A 462 -10.61 3.29 -6.12
C SER A 462 -10.64 1.90 -6.72
N GLY A 463 -9.63 1.52 -7.47
CA GLY A 463 -9.56 0.17 -8.00
C GLY A 463 -8.30 -0.10 -8.80
N PHE A 464 -8.24 -1.31 -9.35
CA PHE A 464 -7.15 -1.79 -10.17
C PHE A 464 -7.66 -2.70 -11.29
N LEU A 465 -6.87 -2.79 -12.35
CA LEU A 465 -6.94 -3.77 -13.41
C LEU A 465 -5.52 -4.30 -13.60
N HIS A 466 -5.38 -5.62 -13.61
CA HIS A 466 -4.11 -6.32 -13.77
C HIS A 466 -4.29 -7.39 -14.84
N GLY A 467 -3.27 -7.55 -15.67
CA GLY A 467 -3.17 -8.65 -16.62
C GLY A 467 -1.72 -9.05 -16.82
N TYR A 468 -1.46 -10.33 -16.90
CA TYR A 468 -0.16 -10.89 -17.26
C TYR A 468 -0.39 -12.13 -18.12
N ALA A 469 0.41 -12.30 -19.17
CA ALA A 469 0.31 -13.46 -20.05
C ALA A 469 1.66 -13.85 -20.64
N LEU A 470 1.76 -15.13 -20.94
CA LEU A 470 2.72 -15.79 -21.79
C LEU A 470 1.95 -16.21 -23.04
N PRO A 471 2.03 -15.45 -24.14
CA PRO A 471 1.23 -15.72 -25.33
C PRO A 471 1.52 -17.08 -25.99
N ASP A 472 2.73 -17.60 -25.77
CA ASP A 472 3.29 -18.80 -26.40
C ASP A 472 4.25 -19.46 -25.39
N ASP A 473 3.68 -20.22 -24.43
CA ASP A 473 4.43 -20.95 -23.40
C ASP A 473 4.90 -22.31 -23.95
N ASN A 474 6.21 -22.53 -23.87
CA ASN A 474 6.90 -23.74 -24.30
C ASN A 474 7.77 -24.36 -23.18
N GLY A 475 7.61 -23.88 -21.93
CA GLY A 475 8.44 -24.28 -20.80
C GLY A 475 7.80 -25.36 -19.92
N GLU A 476 8.64 -26.01 -19.13
CA GLU A 476 8.24 -27.02 -18.15
C GLU A 476 7.80 -26.36 -16.82
N ASP A 477 6.63 -26.74 -16.32
CA ASP A 477 6.13 -26.26 -15.03
C ASP A 477 6.86 -26.93 -13.87
N ASN A 478 7.81 -26.25 -13.23
CA ASN A 478 8.49 -26.77 -12.03
C ASN A 478 7.54 -26.87 -10.82
N LEU A 479 6.94 -28.06 -10.68
CA LEU A 479 6.00 -28.42 -9.63
C LEU A 479 6.70 -29.30 -8.58
N PRO A 480 6.65 -28.96 -7.28
CA PRO A 480 7.34 -29.74 -6.25
C PRO A 480 6.90 -31.20 -6.23
N ARG A 481 7.87 -32.11 -6.40
CA ARG A 481 7.73 -33.57 -6.28
C ARG A 481 6.69 -34.18 -7.22
N ARG A 482 6.44 -33.53 -8.35
CA ARG A 482 5.57 -34.02 -9.41
C ARG A 482 6.37 -33.99 -10.71
N PRO A 483 6.05 -34.87 -11.68
CA PRO A 483 6.51 -34.67 -13.04
C PRO A 483 6.07 -33.29 -13.52
N ASP A 484 6.99 -32.55 -14.12
CA ASP A 484 6.74 -31.20 -14.63
C ASP A 484 5.89 -31.31 -15.90
N PRO A 485 4.66 -30.75 -15.93
CA PRO A 485 3.88 -30.71 -17.15
C PRO A 485 4.61 -29.90 -18.23
N GLU A 486 4.85 -30.52 -19.39
CA GLU A 486 5.34 -29.83 -20.58
C GLU A 486 4.21 -29.02 -21.22
N ASN A 487 4.50 -27.76 -21.55
CA ASN A 487 3.62 -26.89 -22.31
C ASN A 487 4.15 -26.80 -23.76
N ASP A 488 3.29 -26.97 -24.77
CA ASP A 488 3.66 -26.88 -26.19
C ASP A 488 2.85 -25.79 -26.89
N GLY A 489 3.41 -24.58 -26.92
CA GLY A 489 2.85 -23.42 -27.58
C GLY A 489 1.48 -22.96 -27.05
N VAL A 490 1.24 -23.12 -25.76
CA VAL A 490 -0.06 -22.80 -25.14
C VAL A 490 -0.09 -21.37 -24.60
N PHE A 491 -1.23 -20.69 -24.76
CA PHE A 491 -1.46 -19.42 -24.11
C PHE A 491 -1.67 -19.62 -22.61
N ARG A 492 -0.92 -18.89 -21.78
CA ARG A 492 -1.13 -18.88 -20.32
C ARG A 492 -1.17 -17.47 -19.79
N GLY A 493 -2.01 -17.22 -18.80
CA GLY A 493 -2.15 -15.88 -18.27
C GLY A 493 -3.16 -15.77 -17.15
N HIS A 494 -3.19 -14.58 -16.57
CA HIS A 494 -4.10 -14.21 -15.51
C HIS A 494 -4.57 -12.77 -15.70
N ALA A 495 -5.85 -12.53 -15.41
CA ALA A 495 -6.44 -11.20 -15.43
C ALA A 495 -7.29 -10.99 -14.19
N GLY A 496 -7.18 -9.79 -13.61
CA GLY A 496 -7.90 -9.41 -12.40
C GLY A 496 -8.35 -7.95 -12.44
N VAL A 497 -9.57 -7.68 -11.98
CA VAL A 497 -10.11 -6.34 -11.82
C VAL A 497 -10.73 -6.20 -10.44
N GLY A 498 -10.47 -5.09 -9.78
CA GLY A 498 -11.09 -4.71 -8.52
C GLY A 498 -11.55 -3.26 -8.55
N HIS A 499 -12.77 -2.99 -8.10
CA HIS A 499 -13.34 -1.66 -8.04
C HIS A 499 -14.09 -1.46 -6.73
N ARG A 500 -13.83 -0.36 -6.03
CA ARG A 500 -14.55 0.04 -4.82
C ARG A 500 -15.07 1.45 -4.97
N GLN A 501 -16.37 1.63 -4.77
CA GLN A 501 -17.06 2.92 -4.84
C GLN A 501 -17.73 3.23 -3.50
N ALA A 502 -17.38 4.37 -2.92
CA ALA A 502 -18.19 4.98 -1.87
C ALA A 502 -19.44 5.59 -2.52
N LEU A 503 -20.61 5.12 -2.11
CA LEU A 503 -21.92 5.63 -2.49
C LEU A 503 -22.49 6.52 -1.37
N PRO A 504 -23.54 7.30 -1.62
CA PRO A 504 -24.22 8.07 -0.57
C PRO A 504 -24.71 7.19 0.60
N ASN A 505 -25.01 7.83 1.74
CA ASN A 505 -25.60 7.19 2.92
C ASN A 505 -24.76 6.04 3.49
N ALA A 506 -23.43 6.22 3.58
CA ALA A 506 -22.51 5.21 4.14
C ALA A 506 -22.57 3.84 3.45
N THR A 507 -22.98 3.82 2.18
CA THR A 507 -23.01 2.61 1.36
C THR A 507 -21.71 2.46 0.58
N THR A 508 -21.19 1.25 0.44
CA THR A 508 -20.01 0.94 -0.38
C THR A 508 -20.36 -0.19 -1.35
N LEU A 509 -20.07 0.00 -2.62
CA LEU A 509 -20.06 -1.07 -3.63
C LEU A 509 -18.62 -1.53 -3.84
N THR A 510 -18.39 -2.84 -3.86
CA THR A 510 -17.13 -3.47 -4.24
C THR A 510 -17.42 -4.47 -5.34
N LEU A 511 -16.65 -4.42 -6.42
CA LEU A 511 -16.69 -5.35 -7.54
C LEU A 511 -15.31 -5.95 -7.68
N GLU A 512 -15.23 -7.25 -7.90
CA GLU A 512 -13.99 -7.98 -8.13
C GLU A 512 -14.24 -9.07 -9.18
N ALA A 513 -13.28 -9.31 -10.06
CA ALA A 513 -13.31 -10.45 -10.95
C ALA A 513 -11.86 -10.86 -11.26
N GLN A 514 -11.56 -12.15 -11.10
CA GLN A 514 -10.25 -12.71 -11.39
C GLN A 514 -10.42 -14.03 -12.15
N SER A 515 -9.49 -14.33 -13.05
CA SER A 515 -9.47 -15.57 -13.82
C SER A 515 -8.05 -15.90 -14.28
N SER A 516 -7.74 -17.18 -14.31
CA SER A 516 -6.46 -17.72 -14.74
C SER A 516 -6.63 -18.73 -15.89
N SER A 517 -5.57 -18.99 -16.64
CA SER A 517 -5.62 -19.87 -17.81
C SER A 517 -5.79 -21.35 -17.47
N ASP A 518 -5.17 -21.81 -16.39
CA ASP A 518 -5.06 -23.22 -16.06
C ASP A 518 -4.79 -23.44 -14.55
N PRO A 519 -4.99 -24.68 -14.04
CA PRO A 519 -4.89 -24.96 -12.61
C PRO A 519 -3.48 -24.88 -12.02
N THR A 520 -2.42 -24.91 -12.84
CA THR A 520 -1.01 -24.90 -12.37
C THR A 520 -0.36 -23.52 -12.51
N TYR A 521 -0.99 -22.59 -13.22
CA TYR A 521 -0.48 -21.25 -13.52
C TYR A 521 0.10 -20.50 -12.30
N TYR A 522 -0.66 -20.40 -11.22
CA TYR A 522 -0.17 -19.73 -10.02
C TYR A 522 0.97 -20.48 -9.37
N GLU A 523 0.93 -21.81 -9.34
CA GLU A 523 1.99 -22.59 -8.70
C GLU A 523 3.33 -22.48 -9.47
N ALA A 524 3.26 -22.47 -10.80
CA ALA A 524 4.38 -22.31 -11.70
C ALA A 524 5.02 -20.91 -11.59
N PHE A 525 4.22 -19.85 -11.79
CA PHE A 525 4.75 -18.48 -11.95
C PHE A 525 4.62 -17.58 -10.73
N PHE A 526 3.62 -17.81 -9.87
CA PHE A 526 3.27 -16.93 -8.76
C PHE A 526 3.00 -17.71 -7.47
N ARG A 527 3.88 -18.63 -7.10
CA ARG A 527 3.66 -19.60 -6.01
C ARG A 527 3.07 -18.99 -4.73
N ASN A 528 3.57 -17.84 -4.31
CA ASN A 528 3.05 -17.17 -3.12
C ASN A 528 1.53 -16.91 -3.23
N LEU A 529 1.03 -16.56 -4.41
CA LEU A 529 -0.40 -16.41 -4.68
C LEU A 529 -1.13 -17.75 -4.66
N ALA A 530 -0.56 -18.83 -5.18
CA ALA A 530 -1.17 -20.17 -5.09
C ALA A 530 -1.52 -20.57 -3.64
N TYR A 531 -0.72 -20.15 -2.65
CA TYR A 531 -0.93 -20.45 -1.23
C TYR A 531 -1.62 -19.34 -0.41
N SER A 532 -1.61 -18.08 -0.89
CA SER A 532 -2.08 -16.94 -0.08
C SER A 532 -3.18 -16.09 -0.71
N ALA A 533 -3.43 -16.24 -2.01
CA ALA A 533 -4.54 -15.56 -2.67
C ALA A 533 -5.87 -16.24 -2.33
N PRO A 534 -6.98 -15.49 -2.30
CA PRO A 534 -8.32 -16.07 -2.36
C PRO A 534 -8.53 -16.78 -3.71
N ALA A 535 -9.57 -17.60 -3.80
CA ALA A 535 -9.95 -18.26 -5.05
C ALA A 535 -10.35 -17.24 -6.14
N ASP A 536 -10.08 -17.57 -7.40
CA ASP A 536 -10.43 -16.73 -8.56
C ASP A 536 -11.95 -16.68 -8.76
N GLU A 537 -12.59 -15.56 -8.40
CA GLU A 537 -14.04 -15.41 -8.48
C GLU A 537 -14.46 -14.05 -9.06
N ALA A 538 -15.68 -14.00 -9.60
CA ALA A 538 -16.41 -12.75 -9.84
C ALA A 538 -17.29 -12.48 -8.62
N ALA A 539 -17.08 -11.33 -7.98
CA ALA A 539 -17.83 -10.91 -6.82
C ALA A 539 -18.37 -9.47 -6.95
N ALA A 540 -19.60 -9.25 -6.49
CA ALA A 540 -20.21 -7.95 -6.29
C ALA A 540 -20.74 -7.87 -4.85
N TYR A 541 -20.18 -6.96 -4.05
CA TYR A 541 -20.52 -6.76 -2.65
C TYR A 541 -21.03 -5.34 -2.40
N LEU A 542 -22.30 -5.23 -2.08
CA LEU A 542 -22.93 -3.99 -1.66
C LEU A 542 -23.11 -4.00 -0.14
N GLN A 543 -22.63 -2.96 0.54
CA GLN A 543 -22.71 -2.87 1.99
C GLN A 543 -23.19 -1.50 2.44
N HIS A 544 -24.24 -1.49 3.24
CA HIS A 544 -24.77 -0.32 3.92
C HIS A 544 -24.48 -0.44 5.42
N ARG A 545 -24.02 0.66 6.05
CA ARG A 545 -23.80 0.72 7.49
C ARG A 545 -24.52 1.92 8.08
N ASP A 546 -25.27 1.67 9.14
CA ASP A 546 -25.94 2.70 9.92
C ASP A 546 -25.75 2.41 11.42
N GLY A 547 -24.97 3.26 12.09
CA GLY A 547 -24.62 3.09 13.50
C GLY A 547 -24.03 1.71 13.82
N ASP A 548 -24.77 0.94 14.61
CA ASP A 548 -24.44 -0.40 15.10
C ASP A 548 -25.05 -1.53 14.23
N THR A 549 -25.70 -1.16 13.12
CA THR A 549 -26.32 -2.08 12.15
C THR A 549 -25.58 -2.06 10.82
N SER A 550 -25.42 -3.22 10.20
CA SER A 550 -24.95 -3.35 8.82
C SER A 550 -25.84 -4.28 8.02
N ALA A 551 -26.17 -3.87 6.80
CA ALA A 551 -26.82 -4.71 5.81
C ALA A 551 -25.90 -4.88 4.60
N SER A 552 -25.86 -6.07 4.01
CA SER A 552 -25.11 -6.30 2.79
C SER A 552 -25.78 -7.29 1.85
N LEU A 553 -25.44 -7.18 0.57
CA LEU A 553 -25.79 -8.10 -0.50
C LEU A 553 -24.50 -8.52 -1.19
N LEU A 554 -24.27 -9.82 -1.30
CA LEU A 554 -23.13 -10.43 -1.96
C LEU A 554 -23.63 -11.28 -3.12
N VAL A 555 -23.02 -11.12 -4.28
CA VAL A 555 -23.04 -12.11 -5.36
C VAL A 555 -21.59 -12.53 -5.54
N SER A 556 -21.26 -13.81 -5.43
CA SER A 556 -19.93 -14.34 -5.73
C SER A 556 -20.03 -15.67 -6.46
N ALA A 557 -19.20 -15.87 -7.48
CA ALA A 557 -19.13 -17.14 -8.19
C ALA A 557 -17.73 -17.37 -8.74
N ARG A 558 -17.20 -18.58 -8.58
CA ARG A 558 -15.96 -18.97 -9.28
C ARG A 558 -16.21 -18.97 -10.78
N ILE A 559 -15.35 -18.30 -11.52
CA ILE A 559 -15.47 -18.17 -12.98
C ILE A 559 -14.74 -19.33 -13.66
N ASP A 560 -13.61 -19.72 -13.10
CA ASP A 560 -12.78 -20.78 -13.64
C ASP A 560 -13.35 -22.17 -13.27
N PRO A 561 -13.24 -23.17 -14.16
CA PRO A 561 -13.72 -24.52 -13.89
C PRO A 561 -12.86 -25.25 -12.84
N PHE A 562 -11.71 -24.69 -12.46
CA PHE A 562 -10.74 -25.28 -11.55
C PHE A 562 -10.37 -24.32 -10.39
N LEU A 563 -9.64 -24.82 -9.39
CA LEU A 563 -9.06 -24.02 -8.31
C LEU A 563 -7.57 -23.74 -8.55
N GLY A 564 -7.20 -22.54 -9.00
CA GLY A 564 -5.79 -22.18 -9.15
C GLY A 564 -5.03 -22.10 -7.81
N GLN A 565 -5.76 -21.84 -6.72
CA GLN A 565 -5.24 -21.75 -5.36
C GLN A 565 -5.30 -23.12 -4.67
N LEU A 566 -4.23 -23.46 -3.95
CA LEU A 566 -4.06 -24.78 -3.33
C LEU A 566 -4.80 -24.92 -2.00
N VAL A 567 -5.00 -23.83 -1.25
CA VAL A 567 -5.66 -23.88 0.07
C VAL A 567 -7.11 -24.37 -0.02
N PRO A 568 -7.96 -23.89 -0.94
CA PRO A 568 -9.29 -24.45 -1.13
C PRO A 568 -9.29 -25.94 -1.52
N LEU A 569 -8.27 -26.38 -2.26
CA LEU A 569 -8.10 -27.78 -2.65
C LEU A 569 -7.68 -28.67 -1.47
N GLU A 570 -6.81 -28.17 -0.58
CA GLU A 570 -6.36 -28.86 0.64
C GLU A 570 -7.42 -28.86 1.76
N THR A 571 -8.38 -27.94 1.71
CA THR A 571 -9.46 -27.83 2.71
C THR A 571 -10.68 -28.62 2.30
N PHE A 572 -11.71 -28.04 1.67
CA PHE A 572 -12.95 -28.78 1.31
C PHE A 572 -12.91 -29.39 -0.10
N GLY A 573 -12.00 -28.95 -0.96
CA GLY A 573 -11.96 -29.32 -2.39
C GLY A 573 -12.99 -28.61 -3.25
N TYR A 574 -13.74 -27.66 -2.68
CA TYR A 574 -14.70 -26.82 -3.38
C TYR A 574 -14.73 -25.41 -2.78
N THR A 575 -15.19 -24.45 -3.59
CA THR A 575 -15.55 -23.10 -3.13
C THR A 575 -17.06 -22.96 -3.10
N VAL A 576 -17.59 -21.90 -2.48
CA VAL A 576 -19.03 -21.70 -2.36
C VAL A 576 -19.44 -20.45 -3.12
N ASP A 577 -20.21 -20.64 -4.18
CA ASP A 577 -20.84 -19.53 -4.90
C ASP A 577 -22.05 -19.03 -4.09
N ARG A 578 -22.24 -17.71 -4.03
CA ARG A 578 -23.33 -17.04 -3.30
C ARG A 578 -24.15 -16.22 -4.30
N LEU A 579 -25.40 -16.60 -4.57
CA LEU A 579 -26.12 -16.22 -5.81
C LEU A 579 -27.59 -15.76 -5.65
N PRO A 580 -27.90 -14.55 -5.15
CA PRO A 580 -27.15 -13.73 -4.21
C PRO A 580 -27.31 -14.24 -2.77
N GLU A 581 -26.54 -13.68 -1.84
CA GLU A 581 -26.75 -13.76 -0.40
C GLU A 581 -26.91 -12.37 0.23
N ALA A 582 -27.98 -12.17 0.97
CA ALA A 582 -28.21 -10.98 1.79
C ALA A 582 -27.85 -11.27 3.24
N GLN A 583 -27.24 -10.30 3.93
CA GLN A 583 -26.90 -10.36 5.35
C GLN A 583 -27.38 -9.09 6.07
N VAL A 584 -27.93 -9.25 7.28
CA VAL A 584 -28.15 -8.17 8.24
C VAL A 584 -27.47 -8.53 9.55
N ARG A 585 -26.74 -7.58 10.13
CA ARG A 585 -26.02 -7.75 11.39
C ARG A 585 -26.20 -6.55 12.32
N GLN A 586 -26.47 -6.83 13.59
CA GLN A 586 -26.53 -5.88 14.71
C GLN A 586 -25.35 -6.17 15.65
N VAL A 587 -24.45 -5.20 15.85
CA VAL A 587 -23.20 -5.39 16.62
C VAL A 587 -23.34 -4.99 18.09
N GLY A 588 -24.50 -5.26 18.70
CA GLY A 588 -24.77 -5.00 20.10
C GLY A 588 -25.63 -3.77 20.31
N ARG A 589 -26.90 -3.99 20.64
CA ARG A 589 -27.89 -2.96 20.98
C ARG A 589 -28.37 -3.17 22.41
N SER A 590 -28.44 -2.11 23.20
CA SER A 590 -29.07 -2.21 24.53
C SER A 590 -30.60 -2.31 24.37
N LEU A 591 -31.18 -3.38 24.90
CA LEU A 591 -32.64 -3.62 24.92
C LEU A 591 -33.28 -3.07 26.20
N ALA A 592 -32.57 -3.12 27.32
CA ALA A 592 -33.03 -2.67 28.63
C ALA A 592 -31.82 -2.46 29.56
N GLY A 593 -31.98 -1.62 30.58
CA GLY A 593 -30.92 -1.32 31.55
C GLY A 593 -30.09 -0.11 31.13
N GLY A 594 -30.27 0.98 31.88
CA GLY A 594 -29.62 2.27 31.68
C GLY A 594 -29.97 3.29 32.77
N GLY A 595 -30.40 2.81 33.94
CA GLY A 595 -30.67 3.68 35.08
C GLY A 595 -29.37 4.33 35.58
N GLU A 596 -29.49 5.47 36.27
CA GLU A 596 -28.36 6.17 36.87
C GLU A 596 -27.70 5.30 37.95
N GLY A 597 -26.68 4.55 37.55
CA GLY A 597 -25.89 3.69 38.42
C GLY A 597 -24.89 2.87 37.59
N ARG A 598 -23.61 2.90 37.98
CA ARG A 598 -22.52 2.18 37.26
C ARG A 598 -22.64 0.65 37.29
N ASP A 599 -23.60 0.13 38.05
CA ASP A 599 -23.77 -1.30 38.36
C ASP A 599 -25.07 -1.89 37.79
N ALA A 600 -25.88 -1.12 37.07
CA ALA A 600 -27.10 -1.63 36.45
C ALA A 600 -26.75 -2.54 35.26
N ALA A 601 -27.22 -3.79 35.29
CA ALA A 601 -27.08 -4.74 34.19
C ALA A 601 -27.69 -4.18 32.90
N GLN A 602 -26.92 -4.16 31.82
CA GLN A 602 -27.42 -3.83 30.49
C GLN A 602 -27.72 -5.14 29.75
N LEU A 603 -28.93 -5.30 29.23
CA LEU A 603 -29.26 -6.41 28.34
C LEU A 603 -28.86 -6.01 26.92
N LEU A 604 -27.82 -6.65 26.41
CA LEU A 604 -27.29 -6.43 25.07
C LEU A 604 -27.83 -7.49 24.12
N TRP A 605 -28.22 -7.07 22.92
CA TRP A 605 -28.69 -7.93 21.86
C TRP A 605 -27.84 -7.81 20.61
N PHE A 606 -27.45 -8.95 20.07
CA PHE A 606 -26.70 -9.11 18.84
C PHE A 606 -27.51 -10.00 17.91
N GLN A 607 -27.47 -9.70 16.62
CA GLN A 607 -28.10 -10.54 15.62
C GLN A 607 -27.27 -10.63 14.36
N GLU A 608 -27.36 -11.78 13.70
CA GLU A 608 -26.80 -12.03 12.39
C GLU A 608 -27.78 -12.90 11.63
N THR A 609 -28.32 -12.37 10.54
CA THR A 609 -29.26 -13.09 9.69
C THR A 609 -28.74 -13.08 8.26
N THR A 610 -28.63 -14.25 7.63
CA THR A 610 -28.21 -14.42 6.24
C THR A 610 -29.27 -15.20 5.46
N ALA A 611 -29.55 -14.79 4.22
CA ALA A 611 -30.45 -15.51 3.33
C ALA A 611 -29.90 -15.48 1.91
N GLY A 612 -29.78 -16.63 1.24
CA GLY A 612 -29.23 -16.67 -0.12
C GLY A 612 -29.31 -18.03 -0.79
N LEU A 613 -28.93 -18.06 -2.06
CA LEU A 613 -28.69 -19.31 -2.80
C LEU A 613 -27.20 -19.62 -2.77
N LEU A 614 -26.84 -20.82 -2.34
CA LEU A 614 -25.46 -21.27 -2.13
C LEU A 614 -25.18 -22.48 -3.01
N ARG A 615 -24.03 -22.55 -3.66
CA ARG A 615 -23.64 -23.71 -4.47
C ARG A 615 -22.23 -24.13 -4.12
N ALA A 616 -22.04 -25.39 -3.71
CA ALA A 616 -20.71 -25.96 -3.59
C ALA A 616 -20.17 -26.18 -5.01
N ASN A 617 -19.20 -25.37 -5.40
CA ASN A 617 -18.58 -25.40 -6.72
C ASN A 617 -17.28 -26.18 -6.59
N ALA A 618 -17.32 -27.49 -6.84
CA ALA A 618 -16.17 -28.36 -6.80
C ALA A 618 -15.22 -28.12 -7.98
N ASP A 619 -13.94 -28.37 -7.78
CA ASP A 619 -12.94 -28.29 -8.83
C ASP A 619 -13.20 -29.36 -9.91
N ARG A 620 -13.26 -28.97 -11.18
CA ARG A 620 -13.49 -29.90 -12.30
C ARG A 620 -12.20 -30.43 -12.93
N SER A 621 -11.04 -29.90 -12.51
CA SER A 621 -9.74 -30.41 -12.97
C SER A 621 -9.47 -31.80 -12.41
N GLU A 622 -8.62 -32.52 -13.12
CA GLU A 622 -8.15 -33.84 -12.71
C GLU A 622 -6.81 -33.72 -11.97
N PRO A 623 -6.48 -34.63 -11.02
CA PRO A 623 -5.15 -34.64 -10.42
C PRO A 623 -4.01 -34.75 -11.45
N GLY A 624 -4.25 -35.44 -12.58
CA GLY A 624 -3.29 -35.58 -13.66
C GLY A 624 -2.90 -34.25 -14.32
N GLU A 625 -3.86 -33.34 -14.53
CA GLU A 625 -3.62 -31.99 -15.08
C GLU A 625 -2.73 -31.13 -14.18
N ARG A 626 -2.56 -31.55 -12.91
CA ARG A 626 -1.74 -30.87 -11.89
C ARG A 626 -0.43 -31.60 -11.60
N GLY A 627 -0.06 -32.58 -12.42
CA GLY A 627 1.14 -33.40 -12.27
C GLY A 627 1.03 -34.55 -11.24
N PHE A 628 -0.16 -34.85 -10.70
CA PHE A 628 -0.35 -35.99 -9.77
C PHE A 628 -0.62 -37.31 -10.50
N VAL A 629 0.34 -37.73 -11.33
CA VAL A 629 0.30 -38.98 -12.13
C VAL A 629 0.85 -40.19 -11.35
N ASP A 630 0.92 -41.37 -11.97
CA ASP A 630 1.52 -42.60 -11.41
C ASP A 630 0.95 -43.04 -10.04
N GLY A 631 -0.35 -42.82 -9.82
CA GLY A 631 -1.04 -43.17 -8.59
C GLY A 631 -0.91 -42.12 -7.47
N LEU A 632 -0.15 -41.04 -7.69
CA LEU A 632 -0.03 -39.93 -6.73
C LEU A 632 -1.38 -39.27 -6.45
N GLY A 633 -2.24 -39.09 -7.46
CA GLY A 633 -3.60 -38.56 -7.25
C GLY A 633 -4.37 -39.38 -6.22
N THR A 634 -4.37 -40.71 -6.36
CA THR A 634 -5.05 -41.60 -5.42
C THR A 634 -4.40 -41.58 -4.04
N ALA A 635 -3.07 -41.54 -3.97
CA ALA A 635 -2.35 -41.50 -2.70
C ALA A 635 -2.55 -40.19 -1.93
N VAL A 636 -2.62 -39.05 -2.63
CA VAL A 636 -2.72 -37.72 -2.01
C VAL A 636 -4.17 -37.36 -1.73
N PHE A 637 -5.06 -37.53 -2.71
CA PHE A 637 -6.44 -37.05 -2.66
C PHE A 637 -7.49 -38.15 -2.57
N GLY A 638 -7.13 -39.41 -2.85
CA GLY A 638 -8.12 -40.47 -3.05
C GLY A 638 -8.82 -40.43 -4.40
N VAL A 639 -8.32 -39.60 -5.34
CA VAL A 639 -8.89 -39.41 -6.67
C VAL A 639 -7.89 -39.89 -7.72
N PRO A 640 -8.24 -40.84 -8.61
CA PRO A 640 -7.38 -41.24 -9.71
C PRO A 640 -6.99 -40.06 -10.62
N ALA A 641 -5.85 -40.15 -11.30
CA ALA A 641 -5.31 -39.06 -12.11
C ALA A 641 -6.23 -38.60 -13.27
N GLY A 642 -7.18 -39.45 -13.70
CA GLY A 642 -8.12 -39.18 -14.80
C GLY A 642 -9.58 -39.04 -14.36
N VAL A 643 -9.83 -38.67 -13.10
CA VAL A 643 -11.18 -38.43 -12.54
C VAL A 643 -11.19 -37.03 -11.94
N GLY A 644 -12.23 -36.24 -12.26
CA GLY A 644 -12.39 -34.88 -11.73
C GLY A 644 -12.66 -34.86 -10.22
N PHE A 645 -12.22 -33.82 -9.52
CA PHE A 645 -12.53 -33.69 -8.09
C PHE A 645 -14.04 -33.51 -7.83
N ASP A 646 -14.76 -32.88 -8.76
CA ASP A 646 -16.22 -32.75 -8.75
C ASP A 646 -16.91 -34.11 -8.82
N GLU A 647 -16.53 -34.97 -9.76
CA GLU A 647 -17.07 -36.34 -9.85
C GLU A 647 -16.81 -37.14 -8.56
N ALA A 648 -15.61 -36.99 -7.97
CA ALA A 648 -15.25 -37.66 -6.73
C ALA A 648 -16.09 -37.16 -5.52
N LEU A 649 -16.39 -35.86 -5.46
CA LEU A 649 -17.20 -35.25 -4.40
C LEU A 649 -18.70 -35.55 -4.58
N ASP A 650 -19.19 -35.54 -5.82
CA ASP A 650 -20.56 -35.94 -6.16
C ASP A 650 -20.81 -37.40 -5.77
N ALA A 651 -19.81 -38.28 -5.96
CA ALA A 651 -19.86 -39.67 -5.49
C ALA A 651 -19.93 -39.81 -3.96
N ARG A 652 -19.58 -38.76 -3.20
CA ARG A 652 -19.75 -38.67 -1.73
C ARG A 652 -21.02 -37.91 -1.32
N GLY A 653 -21.89 -37.58 -2.27
CA GLY A 653 -23.16 -36.92 -2.01
C GLY A 653 -23.03 -35.44 -1.68
N VAL A 654 -21.89 -34.79 -1.94
CA VAL A 654 -21.76 -33.34 -1.80
C VAL A 654 -22.67 -32.68 -2.85
N PRO A 655 -23.57 -31.76 -2.46
CA PRO A 655 -24.53 -31.19 -3.39
C PRO A 655 -23.88 -30.16 -4.33
N GLY A 656 -23.83 -30.47 -5.63
CA GLY A 656 -23.38 -29.55 -6.68
C GLY A 656 -24.43 -28.53 -7.15
N ASP A 657 -25.71 -28.72 -6.80
CA ASP A 657 -26.80 -27.81 -7.12
C ASP A 657 -26.89 -26.62 -6.15
N ALA A 658 -27.58 -25.56 -6.57
CA ALA A 658 -27.83 -24.41 -5.71
C ALA A 658 -28.87 -24.76 -4.62
N VAL A 659 -28.58 -24.35 -3.38
CA VAL A 659 -29.38 -24.57 -2.18
C VAL A 659 -29.81 -23.23 -1.61
N ALA A 660 -31.12 -23.06 -1.39
CA ALA A 660 -31.63 -21.90 -0.68
C ALA A 660 -31.42 -22.07 0.82
N ARG A 661 -30.65 -21.17 1.44
CA ARG A 661 -30.41 -21.14 2.89
C ARG A 661 -30.95 -19.86 3.51
N LEU A 662 -31.67 -20.00 4.62
CA LEU A 662 -31.96 -18.93 5.57
C LEU A 662 -31.33 -19.29 6.93
N ASP A 663 -30.49 -18.42 7.45
CA ASP A 663 -29.88 -18.58 8.77
C ASP A 663 -30.14 -17.31 9.61
N SER A 664 -30.57 -17.48 10.86
CA SER A 664 -30.70 -16.37 11.81
C SER A 664 -30.15 -16.78 13.16
N ARG A 665 -29.11 -16.08 13.61
CA ARG A 665 -28.47 -16.17 14.92
C ARG A 665 -28.86 -14.95 15.76
N GLN A 666 -29.40 -15.20 16.93
CA GLN A 666 -29.77 -14.19 17.93
C GLN A 666 -28.97 -14.45 19.20
N GLU A 667 -28.34 -13.42 19.75
CA GLU A 667 -27.57 -13.53 20.99
C GLU A 667 -27.98 -12.43 21.96
N LEU A 668 -28.18 -12.83 23.21
CA LEU A 668 -28.45 -11.96 24.34
C LEU A 668 -27.30 -12.10 25.35
N GLN A 669 -26.80 -10.97 25.84
CA GLN A 669 -25.80 -10.92 26.89
C GLN A 669 -26.24 -9.96 27.99
N ALA A 670 -26.00 -10.31 29.25
CA ALA A 670 -26.31 -9.44 30.38
C ALA A 670 -25.10 -9.29 31.32
N PRO A 671 -24.09 -8.47 30.97
CA PRO A 671 -22.94 -8.23 31.84
C PRO A 671 -23.35 -7.59 33.18
N VAL A 672 -22.92 -8.22 34.28
CA VAL A 672 -23.13 -7.78 35.66
C VAL A 672 -21.80 -7.79 36.41
N ARG A 673 -21.54 -6.74 37.20
CA ARG A 673 -20.38 -6.69 38.10
C ARG A 673 -20.74 -7.30 39.46
N LEU A 674 -20.03 -8.35 39.85
CA LEU A 674 -20.13 -9.06 41.12
C LEU A 674 -18.86 -8.79 41.94
N GLY A 675 -18.74 -7.56 42.45
CA GLY A 675 -17.54 -7.10 43.16
C GLY A 675 -16.32 -7.06 42.23
N PRO A 676 -15.22 -7.81 42.50
CA PRO A 676 -14.03 -7.82 41.65
C PRO A 676 -14.18 -8.68 40.37
N VAL A 677 -15.27 -9.46 40.26
CA VAL A 677 -15.55 -10.33 39.11
C VAL A 677 -16.65 -9.71 38.27
N THR A 678 -16.51 -9.72 36.95
CA THR A 678 -17.60 -9.43 36.01
C THR A 678 -18.11 -10.76 35.46
N ALA A 679 -19.42 -10.99 35.59
CA ALA A 679 -20.11 -12.13 35.03
C ALA A 679 -21.03 -11.66 33.90
N ALA A 680 -20.87 -12.22 32.71
CA ALA A 680 -21.70 -11.96 31.54
C ALA A 680 -22.39 -13.26 31.11
N PRO A 681 -23.53 -13.62 31.74
CA PRO A 681 -24.41 -14.64 31.20
C PRO A 681 -24.83 -14.29 29.78
N PHE A 682 -24.89 -15.30 28.93
CA PHE A 682 -25.30 -15.17 27.55
C PHE A 682 -26.16 -16.35 27.10
N ALA A 683 -27.01 -16.10 26.11
CA ALA A 683 -27.80 -17.11 25.44
C ALA A 683 -27.83 -16.81 23.94
N VAL A 684 -27.63 -17.85 23.13
CA VAL A 684 -27.65 -17.83 21.68
C VAL A 684 -28.74 -18.77 21.20
N GLY A 685 -29.60 -18.28 20.31
CA GLY A 685 -30.55 -19.10 19.58
C GLY A 685 -30.31 -18.94 18.09
N ARG A 686 -30.32 -20.06 17.35
CA ARG A 686 -30.07 -20.08 15.92
C ARG A 686 -31.05 -21.00 15.20
N ILE A 687 -31.58 -20.53 14.08
CA ILE A 687 -32.38 -21.34 13.16
C ILE A 687 -31.71 -21.25 11.80
N THR A 688 -31.39 -22.41 11.22
CA THR A 688 -30.89 -22.55 9.86
C THR A 688 -31.86 -23.42 9.08
N ALA A 689 -32.39 -22.94 7.97
CA ALA A 689 -33.33 -23.66 7.10
C ALA A 689 -32.77 -23.76 5.68
N TYR A 690 -32.89 -24.94 5.09
CA TYR A 690 -32.51 -25.29 3.74
C TYR A 690 -33.75 -25.69 2.93
N ASP A 691 -33.68 -25.61 1.61
CA ASP A 691 -34.69 -26.18 0.71
C ASP A 691 -34.45 -27.67 0.38
N GLN A 692 -33.39 -28.27 0.93
CA GLN A 692 -32.98 -29.67 0.74
C GLN A 692 -32.67 -30.35 2.10
N ASP A 693 -32.75 -31.67 2.13
CA ASP A 693 -32.47 -32.52 3.30
C ASP A 693 -31.04 -33.11 3.31
N PHE A 694 -30.28 -33.01 2.21
CA PHE A 694 -28.92 -33.56 2.12
C PHE A 694 -28.84 -35.08 2.43
N ASP A 695 -29.87 -35.84 2.06
CA ASP A 695 -29.92 -37.28 2.30
C ASP A 695 -28.76 -38.05 1.64
N ALA A 696 -28.33 -37.61 0.45
CA ALA A 696 -27.21 -38.20 -0.27
C ALA A 696 -25.86 -38.00 0.46
N PHE A 697 -25.66 -36.84 1.09
CA PHE A 697 -24.44 -36.53 1.85
C PHE A 697 -24.40 -37.26 3.19
N SER A 698 -25.51 -37.23 3.92
CA SER A 698 -25.60 -37.71 5.30
C SER A 698 -25.83 -39.21 5.44
N GLY A 699 -26.17 -39.91 4.35
CA GLY A 699 -26.50 -41.34 4.38
C GLY A 699 -27.88 -41.66 4.95
N GLY A 700 -28.80 -40.67 5.06
CA GLY A 700 -30.21 -40.86 5.40
C GLY A 700 -30.92 -39.61 5.95
N GLY A 701 -32.26 -39.59 5.82
CA GLY A 701 -33.20 -38.52 6.24
C GLY A 701 -32.69 -37.49 7.25
N ASN A 702 -32.34 -36.29 6.81
CA ASN A 702 -32.17 -35.14 7.71
C ASN A 702 -33.39 -34.22 7.71
N ASP A 703 -33.55 -33.46 8.80
CA ASP A 703 -34.46 -32.32 8.79
C ASP A 703 -33.85 -31.16 7.98
N PRO A 704 -34.58 -30.54 7.05
CA PRO A 704 -34.11 -29.35 6.32
C PRO A 704 -34.00 -28.11 7.22
N VAL A 705 -34.40 -28.20 8.50
CA VAL A 705 -34.34 -27.11 9.46
C VAL A 705 -33.55 -27.54 10.70
N ARG A 706 -32.45 -26.84 10.94
CA ARG A 706 -31.66 -26.96 12.16
C ARG A 706 -32.02 -25.87 13.16
N ALA A 707 -32.47 -26.29 14.33
CA ALA A 707 -32.45 -25.50 15.53
C ALA A 707 -31.14 -25.77 16.27
N TRP A 708 -30.39 -24.72 16.56
CA TRP A 708 -29.18 -24.77 17.36
C TRP A 708 -29.27 -23.70 18.45
N GLY A 709 -28.78 -23.99 19.65
CA GLY A 709 -28.76 -23.01 20.73
C GLY A 709 -27.58 -23.24 21.66
N GLN A 710 -27.23 -22.19 22.40
CA GLN A 710 -26.20 -22.26 23.42
C GLN A 710 -26.54 -21.32 24.56
N ALA A 711 -26.21 -21.72 25.78
CA ALA A 711 -26.28 -20.85 26.94
C ALA A 711 -25.02 -21.00 27.76
N GLY A 712 -24.57 -19.91 28.36
CA GLY A 712 -23.34 -19.91 29.13
C GLY A 712 -23.12 -18.66 29.96
N VAL A 713 -21.97 -18.61 30.60
CA VAL A 713 -21.50 -17.45 31.38
C VAL A 713 -20.04 -17.21 31.09
N ARG A 714 -19.69 -15.94 30.82
CA ARG A 714 -18.32 -15.47 30.76
C ARG A 714 -17.96 -14.77 32.06
N LEU A 715 -16.87 -15.18 32.68
CA LEU A 715 -16.37 -14.66 33.93
C LEU A 715 -15.03 -14.00 33.67
N SER A 716 -14.81 -12.81 34.21
CA SER A 716 -13.51 -12.14 34.15
C SER A 716 -13.24 -11.41 35.46
N ALA A 717 -11.99 -11.38 35.88
CA ALA A 717 -11.54 -10.53 36.98
C ALA A 717 -10.21 -9.88 36.63
N ASN A 718 -9.84 -8.84 37.38
CA ASN A 718 -8.53 -8.22 37.25
C ASN A 718 -7.97 -7.95 38.65
N ALA A 719 -6.75 -8.40 38.89
CA ALA A 719 -5.98 -8.07 40.07
C ALA A 719 -4.63 -7.51 39.63
N ALA A 720 -4.11 -6.51 40.34
CA ALA A 720 -2.78 -5.99 40.06
C ALA A 720 -1.99 -5.76 41.35
N ARG A 721 -0.70 -6.06 41.30
CA ARG A 721 0.27 -5.76 42.35
C ARG A 721 1.43 -4.98 41.77
N THR A 722 1.79 -3.87 42.42
CA THR A 722 2.96 -3.07 42.05
C THR A 722 4.11 -3.35 43.02
N LEU A 723 5.26 -3.69 42.47
CA LEU A 723 6.53 -3.94 43.13
C LEU A 723 7.48 -2.81 42.73
N THR A 724 7.54 -1.75 43.53
CA THR A 724 8.36 -0.57 43.23
C THR A 724 9.85 -0.85 43.32
N ASP A 725 10.24 -1.85 44.12
CA ASP A 725 11.64 -2.13 44.45
C ASP A 725 12.28 -3.16 43.49
N ALA A 726 11.48 -3.75 42.60
CA ALA A 726 11.96 -4.66 41.57
C ALA A 726 12.68 -3.85 40.47
N GLY A 727 13.99 -4.07 40.31
CA GLY A 727 14.79 -3.36 39.30
C GLY A 727 15.92 -4.21 38.74
N SER A 728 16.21 -4.02 37.45
CA SER A 728 17.34 -4.67 36.77
C SER A 728 17.88 -3.75 35.69
N GLY A 729 19.16 -3.39 35.78
CA GLY A 729 19.83 -2.64 34.72
C GLY A 729 20.06 -3.45 33.45
N LEU A 730 20.25 -4.77 33.57
CA LEU A 730 20.48 -5.66 32.43
C LEU A 730 19.22 -5.83 31.56
N LEU A 731 18.06 -5.94 32.20
CA LEU A 731 16.77 -6.19 31.55
C LEU A 731 15.94 -4.92 31.33
N ASP A 732 16.51 -3.76 31.68
CA ASP A 732 15.85 -2.45 31.67
C ASP A 732 14.49 -2.47 32.40
N VAL A 733 14.52 -2.98 33.64
CA VAL A 733 13.37 -3.07 34.55
C VAL A 733 13.49 -1.98 35.63
N ASP A 734 12.43 -1.20 35.79
CA ASP A 734 12.31 -0.08 36.73
C ASP A 734 10.94 -0.09 37.41
N GLY A 735 10.85 -0.84 38.50
CA GLY A 735 9.59 -1.25 39.09
C GLY A 735 8.85 -2.25 38.20
N LEU A 736 8.01 -3.05 38.83
CA LEU A 736 7.21 -4.07 38.14
C LEU A 736 5.76 -3.97 38.59
N ARG A 737 4.82 -3.84 37.67
CA ARG A 737 3.40 -4.02 37.95
C ARG A 737 2.96 -5.32 37.32
N HIS A 738 2.58 -6.29 38.16
CA HIS A 738 2.00 -7.55 37.71
C HIS A 738 0.48 -7.40 37.69
N VAL A 739 -0.10 -7.50 36.51
CA VAL A 739 -1.54 -7.54 36.27
C VAL A 739 -1.90 -8.99 35.94
N VAL A 740 -2.89 -9.54 36.64
CA VAL A 740 -3.39 -10.89 36.48
C VAL A 740 -4.88 -10.80 36.13
N GLU A 741 -5.24 -11.35 34.99
CA GLU A 741 -6.57 -11.28 34.40
C GLU A 741 -7.07 -12.71 34.17
N PRO A 742 -7.58 -13.37 35.22
CA PRO A 742 -8.25 -14.66 35.05
C PRO A 742 -9.56 -14.46 34.29
N HIS A 743 -9.83 -15.37 33.36
CA HIS A 743 -11.07 -15.43 32.61
C HIS A 743 -11.55 -16.88 32.51
N ALA A 744 -12.86 -17.06 32.47
CA ALA A 744 -13.46 -18.38 32.28
C ALA A 744 -14.75 -18.26 31.51
N THR A 745 -14.99 -19.17 30.56
CA THR A 745 -16.25 -19.28 29.84
C THR A 745 -16.76 -20.70 29.97
N LEU A 746 -17.98 -20.82 30.47
CA LEU A 746 -18.69 -22.08 30.62
C LEU A 746 -19.93 -22.00 29.76
N ALA A 747 -20.08 -22.93 28.81
CA ALA A 747 -21.19 -22.94 27.88
C ALA A 747 -21.67 -24.36 27.62
N TYR A 748 -22.92 -24.50 27.22
CA TYR A 748 -23.48 -25.75 26.72
C TYR A 748 -24.29 -25.45 25.47
N ALA A 749 -24.04 -26.19 24.40
CA ALA A 749 -24.74 -26.07 23.13
C ALA A 749 -25.61 -27.31 22.83
N TRP A 750 -26.76 -27.09 22.20
CA TRP A 750 -27.72 -28.12 21.81
C TRP A 750 -28.13 -27.93 20.34
N THR A 751 -28.36 -29.03 19.63
CA THR A 751 -28.93 -28.99 18.28
C THR A 751 -29.78 -30.22 17.96
N ASN A 752 -30.72 -30.09 17.02
CA ASN A 752 -31.44 -31.23 16.45
C ASN A 752 -30.71 -31.85 15.24
N LEU A 753 -29.68 -31.19 14.68
CA LEU A 753 -28.93 -31.65 13.53
C LEU A 753 -27.45 -31.30 13.67
N SER A 754 -26.63 -32.30 13.97
CA SER A 754 -25.17 -32.17 14.15
C SER A 754 -24.46 -31.84 12.84
N ALA A 755 -23.29 -31.18 12.93
CA ALA A 755 -22.62 -30.61 11.76
C ALA A 755 -22.10 -31.64 10.77
N GLU A 756 -21.74 -32.84 11.24
CA GLU A 756 -21.20 -33.94 10.43
C GLU A 756 -22.21 -34.45 9.39
N ARG A 757 -23.49 -34.13 9.56
CA ARG A 757 -24.58 -34.49 8.65
C ARG A 757 -24.90 -33.41 7.61
N LEU A 758 -24.18 -32.28 7.65
CA LEU A 758 -24.40 -31.14 6.76
C LEU A 758 -23.16 -30.88 5.89
N PRO A 759 -23.34 -30.64 4.58
CA PRO A 759 -22.27 -30.09 3.76
C PRO A 759 -21.98 -28.65 4.21
N VAL A 760 -20.71 -28.25 4.21
CA VAL A 760 -20.32 -26.93 4.72
C VAL A 760 -20.31 -25.90 3.61
N TYR A 761 -21.20 -24.91 3.71
CA TYR A 761 -21.19 -23.72 2.86
C TYR A 761 -20.50 -22.54 3.54
N ASP A 762 -20.70 -22.45 4.86
CA ASP A 762 -20.09 -21.45 5.71
C ASP A 762 -19.68 -22.10 7.03
N PRO A 763 -18.38 -22.20 7.36
CA PRO A 763 -17.93 -22.80 8.60
C PRO A 763 -18.47 -22.11 9.86
N LEU A 764 -18.96 -20.86 9.76
CA LEU A 764 -19.61 -20.16 10.87
C LEU A 764 -21.11 -20.43 10.94
N VAL A 765 -21.66 -21.25 10.04
CA VAL A 765 -23.05 -21.69 10.03
C VAL A 765 -23.10 -23.18 10.20
N GLU A 766 -22.60 -23.99 9.28
CA GLU A 766 -22.77 -25.45 9.33
C GLU A 766 -21.86 -26.12 10.37
N ASP A 767 -20.64 -25.63 10.55
CA ASP A 767 -19.59 -26.24 11.40
C ASP A 767 -19.52 -25.63 12.82
N LEU A 768 -20.59 -25.85 13.60
CA LEU A 768 -20.75 -25.35 14.97
C LEU A 768 -20.65 -26.45 16.02
N ALA A 769 -19.87 -26.21 17.06
CA ALA A 769 -19.73 -27.13 18.20
C ALA A 769 -21.06 -27.34 18.96
N GLU A 770 -21.19 -28.52 19.55
CA GLU A 770 -22.31 -28.93 20.41
C GLU A 770 -21.78 -29.51 21.74
N GLY A 771 -22.67 -29.72 22.72
CA GLY A 771 -22.29 -30.24 24.04
C GLY A 771 -21.68 -29.19 24.99
N GLY A 772 -21.14 -29.64 26.12
CA GLY A 772 -20.49 -28.82 27.13
C GLY A 772 -19.11 -28.29 26.70
N GLN A 773 -18.83 -27.02 27.00
CA GLN A 773 -17.56 -26.35 26.73
C GLN A 773 -17.10 -25.55 27.95
N ALA A 774 -15.82 -25.66 28.27
CA ALA A 774 -15.18 -24.87 29.32
C ALA A 774 -13.83 -24.33 28.84
N ALA A 775 -13.71 -23.00 28.75
CA ALA A 775 -12.43 -22.32 28.54
C ALA A 775 -12.01 -21.64 29.82
N LEU A 776 -10.85 -22.00 30.37
CA LEU A 776 -10.31 -21.48 31.62
C LEU A 776 -8.94 -20.88 31.33
N GLY A 777 -8.80 -19.57 31.49
CA GLY A 777 -7.56 -18.90 31.14
C GLY A 777 -7.10 -17.86 32.15
N VAL A 778 -5.80 -17.56 32.09
CA VAL A 778 -5.18 -16.51 32.90
C VAL A 778 -4.20 -15.74 32.03
N ARG A 779 -4.50 -14.46 31.83
CA ARG A 779 -3.58 -13.53 31.20
C ARG A 779 -2.76 -12.81 32.27
N GLN A 780 -1.44 -12.90 32.17
CA GLN A 780 -0.50 -12.25 33.06
C GLN A 780 0.31 -11.21 32.29
N THR A 781 0.20 -9.95 32.70
CA THR A 781 0.95 -8.84 32.13
C THR A 781 1.88 -8.26 33.18
N LEU A 782 3.19 -8.35 32.96
CA LEU A 782 4.21 -7.65 33.73
C LEU A 782 4.53 -6.34 33.03
N GLN A 783 4.27 -5.22 33.68
CA GLN A 783 4.56 -3.88 33.16
C GLN A 783 5.77 -3.28 33.88
N THR A 784 6.67 -2.64 33.14
CA THR A 784 7.82 -1.89 33.67
C THR A 784 7.78 -0.45 33.16
N ARG A 785 8.63 0.43 33.72
CA ARG A 785 8.88 1.75 33.17
C ARG A 785 10.16 1.76 32.32
N ARG A 786 10.15 2.44 31.19
CA ARG A 786 11.33 2.68 30.33
C ARG A 786 11.40 4.10 29.83
N GLY A 787 12.60 4.68 29.78
CA GLY A 787 12.84 6.06 29.33
C GLY A 787 14.06 6.69 30.01
N PRO A 788 14.50 7.89 29.58
CA PRO A 788 15.66 8.56 30.15
C PRO A 788 15.44 8.86 31.63
N ARG A 789 16.38 8.41 32.49
CA ARG A 789 16.41 8.67 33.93
C ARG A 789 16.98 10.04 34.32
N GLN A 790 17.37 10.87 33.35
CA GLN A 790 17.94 12.19 33.63
C GLN A 790 16.84 13.24 33.62
N SER A 791 16.83 14.10 34.64
CA SER A 791 16.11 15.37 34.57
C SER A 791 16.58 16.12 33.35
N ASP A 792 15.65 16.66 32.56
CA ASP A 792 16.04 17.56 31.49
C ASP A 792 16.78 18.80 32.06
N ALA A 793 17.47 19.54 31.20
CA ALA A 793 18.13 20.78 31.60
C ALA A 793 17.15 21.85 32.17
N ALA A 794 15.84 21.61 32.08
CA ALA A 794 14.76 22.45 32.63
C ALA A 794 14.27 21.98 34.01
N GLY A 795 14.87 20.95 34.61
CA GLY A 795 14.57 20.49 35.96
C GLY A 795 13.31 19.62 36.08
N ALA A 796 12.78 19.10 34.97
CA ALA A 796 11.69 18.12 35.04
C ALA A 796 12.17 16.85 35.77
N PRO A 797 11.38 16.27 36.68
CA PRO A 797 11.82 15.10 37.43
C PRO A 797 12.07 13.90 36.50
N ALA A 798 13.08 13.08 36.82
CA ALA A 798 13.56 11.93 36.04
C ALA A 798 12.48 10.96 35.53
N TRP A 799 11.31 10.91 36.16
CA TRP A 799 10.19 10.05 35.78
C TRP A 799 9.25 10.66 34.73
N ALA A 800 9.36 11.95 34.41
CA ALA A 800 8.47 12.64 33.47
C ALA A 800 8.62 12.16 32.00
N GLY A 801 9.76 11.55 31.66
CA GLY A 801 10.03 10.95 30.34
C GLY A 801 9.77 9.44 30.25
N ALA A 802 9.49 8.76 31.37
CA ALA A 802 9.33 7.31 31.42
C ALA A 802 7.94 6.90 30.89
N ARG A 803 7.90 5.88 30.02
CA ARG A 803 6.66 5.22 29.57
C ARG A 803 6.47 3.89 30.29
N THR A 804 5.23 3.54 30.61
CA THR A 804 4.87 2.17 30.97
C THR A 804 4.93 1.30 29.73
N VAL A 805 5.53 0.13 29.85
CA VAL A 805 5.69 -0.85 28.77
C VAL A 805 5.27 -2.21 29.31
N ASP A 806 4.45 -2.93 28.55
CA ASP A 806 4.15 -4.35 28.82
C ASP A 806 5.42 -5.15 28.51
N TRP A 807 6.16 -5.50 29.56
CA TRP A 807 7.45 -6.17 29.48
C TRP A 807 7.28 -7.64 29.11
N VAL A 808 6.40 -8.34 29.83
CA VAL A 808 6.06 -9.74 29.56
C VAL A 808 4.54 -9.86 29.55
N ILE A 809 4.00 -10.52 28.53
CA ILE A 809 2.61 -10.95 28.46
C ILE A 809 2.64 -12.47 28.30
N VAL A 810 2.01 -13.19 29.21
CA VAL A 810 1.75 -14.63 29.07
C VAL A 810 0.24 -14.83 29.15
N ASP A 811 -0.34 -15.38 28.11
CA ASP A 811 -1.72 -15.85 28.09
C ASP A 811 -1.72 -17.37 28.09
N THR A 812 -2.58 -17.98 28.88
CA THR A 812 -2.68 -19.44 28.95
C THR A 812 -4.13 -19.80 29.13
N THR A 813 -4.65 -20.62 28.23
CA THR A 813 -6.06 -21.01 28.17
C THR A 813 -6.16 -22.52 28.00
N LEU A 814 -6.80 -23.17 28.96
CA LEU A 814 -7.24 -24.55 28.88
C LEU A 814 -8.65 -24.57 28.31
N VAL A 815 -8.86 -25.32 27.21
CA VAL A 815 -10.16 -25.52 26.59
C VAL A 815 -10.51 -27.00 26.75
N LEU A 816 -11.70 -27.25 27.29
CA LEU A 816 -12.28 -28.58 27.48
C LEU A 816 -13.61 -28.65 26.74
N GLN A 817 -13.85 -29.75 26.02
CA GLN A 817 -15.05 -29.99 25.24
C GLN A 817 -15.59 -31.39 25.57
N GLU A 818 -16.87 -31.49 25.91
CA GLU A 818 -17.53 -32.77 26.21
C GLU A 818 -17.54 -33.69 24.98
N GLU A 819 -17.78 -33.12 23.81
CA GLU A 819 -17.68 -33.80 22.53
C GLU A 819 -16.52 -33.18 21.74
N ALA A 820 -15.45 -33.95 21.57
CA ALA A 820 -14.27 -33.49 20.86
C ALA A 820 -14.57 -33.29 19.36
N ARG A 821 -14.94 -32.05 19.00
CA ARG A 821 -15.12 -31.64 17.60
C ARG A 821 -13.76 -31.49 16.93
N ARG A 822 -13.42 -32.43 16.05
CA ARG A 822 -12.23 -32.36 15.18
C ARG A 822 -12.41 -31.43 13.97
N GLY A 823 -13.59 -30.84 13.81
CA GLY A 823 -13.97 -29.99 12.67
C GLY A 823 -14.54 -30.80 11.51
N THR A 824 -15.10 -30.11 10.52
CA THR A 824 -15.63 -30.76 9.30
C THR A 824 -14.54 -31.48 8.52
N PRO A 825 -14.80 -32.70 8.02
CA PRO A 825 -13.91 -33.39 7.11
C PRO A 825 -13.44 -32.54 5.94
N GLY A 826 -12.12 -32.35 5.82
CA GLY A 826 -11.53 -31.81 4.59
C GLY A 826 -11.59 -32.82 3.43
N LEU A 827 -11.21 -32.42 2.22
CA LEU A 827 -11.22 -33.21 0.99
C LEU A 827 -10.58 -34.59 1.20
N ARG A 828 -9.39 -34.61 1.83
CA ARG A 828 -8.69 -35.87 2.15
C ARG A 828 -9.48 -36.73 3.12
N GLN A 829 -10.06 -36.16 4.17
CA GLN A 829 -10.87 -36.94 5.12
C GLN A 829 -12.16 -37.46 4.47
N LEU A 830 -12.82 -36.64 3.63
CA LEU A 830 -14.00 -37.05 2.87
C LEU A 830 -13.69 -38.19 1.89
N LEU A 831 -12.59 -38.12 1.15
CA LEU A 831 -12.29 -39.05 0.06
C LEU A 831 -11.44 -40.26 0.47
N LEU A 832 -10.52 -40.10 1.43
CA LEU A 832 -9.63 -41.17 1.90
C LEU A 832 -10.10 -41.80 3.22
N GLY A 833 -11.02 -41.16 3.96
CA GLY A 833 -11.35 -41.58 5.33
C GLY A 833 -10.16 -41.47 6.28
N ASP A 834 -9.18 -40.61 5.95
CA ASP A 834 -7.96 -40.43 6.74
C ASP A 834 -8.30 -39.70 8.06
N ASP A 835 -7.91 -40.31 9.19
CA ASP A 835 -8.22 -39.86 10.55
C ASP A 835 -7.18 -38.85 11.11
N SER A 836 -6.37 -38.19 10.27
CA SER A 836 -5.37 -37.24 10.75
C SER A 836 -5.07 -36.07 9.81
N PRO A 837 -4.71 -34.90 10.39
CA PRO A 837 -4.07 -34.74 11.70
C PRO A 837 -4.90 -33.95 12.71
N ALA A 838 -4.64 -34.21 14.00
CA ALA A 838 -5.15 -33.46 15.16
C ALA A 838 -5.44 -32.00 14.80
N ALA A 839 -6.73 -31.65 14.74
CA ALA A 839 -7.14 -30.28 14.47
C ALA A 839 -6.45 -29.39 15.50
N ILE A 840 -5.65 -28.43 15.02
CA ILE A 840 -5.01 -27.47 15.90
C ILE A 840 -6.13 -26.78 16.67
N GLY A 841 -6.10 -26.93 18.00
CA GLY A 841 -7.10 -26.35 18.90
C GLY A 841 -7.34 -24.88 18.59
N ARG A 842 -8.61 -24.49 18.42
CA ARG A 842 -9.03 -23.11 18.22
C ARG A 842 -10.23 -22.80 19.08
N TYR A 843 -10.19 -21.64 19.73
CA TYR A 843 -11.27 -21.15 20.58
C TYR A 843 -11.40 -19.64 20.44
N ASP A 844 -12.62 -19.15 20.25
CA ASP A 844 -12.97 -17.73 20.29
C ASP A 844 -13.96 -17.51 21.43
N ASP A 845 -13.57 -16.72 22.42
CA ASP A 845 -14.41 -16.45 23.58
C ASP A 845 -15.74 -15.76 23.24
N HIS A 846 -15.75 -14.96 22.17
CA HIS A 846 -16.95 -14.28 21.71
C HIS A 846 -17.89 -15.18 20.91
N ARG A 847 -17.36 -16.29 20.36
CA ARG A 847 -18.13 -17.33 19.68
C ARG A 847 -17.68 -18.73 20.09
N PRO A 848 -17.95 -19.17 21.33
CA PRO A 848 -17.57 -20.50 21.81
C PRO A 848 -18.09 -21.61 20.89
N GLU A 849 -19.22 -21.38 20.21
CA GLU A 849 -19.77 -22.27 19.19
C GLU A 849 -18.84 -22.57 18.01
N THR A 850 -17.77 -21.81 17.82
CA THR A 850 -16.77 -22.05 16.77
C THR A 850 -15.54 -22.84 17.25
N ALA A 851 -15.55 -23.29 18.50
CA ALA A 851 -14.46 -24.07 19.09
C ALA A 851 -14.23 -25.39 18.33
N ARG A 852 -12.96 -25.76 18.14
CA ARG A 852 -12.53 -26.97 17.42
C ARG A 852 -11.22 -27.51 17.99
N GLY A 853 -10.91 -28.77 17.70
CA GLY A 853 -9.66 -29.41 18.07
C GLY A 853 -9.67 -30.08 19.45
N GLY A 854 -10.85 -30.42 19.97
CA GLY A 854 -11.00 -31.19 21.21
C GLY A 854 -10.52 -30.47 22.46
N ASP A 855 -9.97 -31.22 23.41
CA ASP A 855 -9.33 -30.70 24.63
C ASP A 855 -7.91 -30.22 24.32
N PHE A 856 -7.62 -28.96 24.60
CA PHE A 856 -6.28 -28.42 24.36
C PHE A 856 -5.88 -27.33 25.36
N LEU A 857 -4.57 -27.20 25.55
CA LEU A 857 -3.94 -26.09 26.26
C LEU A 857 -3.26 -25.17 25.24
N GLN A 858 -3.67 -23.92 25.20
CA GLN A 858 -3.02 -22.86 24.43
C GLN A 858 -2.20 -21.98 25.37
N ALA A 859 -0.97 -21.66 24.97
CA ALA A 859 -0.11 -20.70 25.66
C ALA A 859 0.55 -19.73 24.67
N ASP A 860 0.32 -18.45 24.89
CA ASP A 860 0.89 -17.35 24.12
C ASP A 860 1.84 -16.53 25.02
N ALA A 861 3.05 -16.28 24.55
CA ALA A 861 4.03 -15.49 25.29
C ALA A 861 4.62 -14.38 24.42
N ARG A 862 4.72 -13.17 24.97
CA ARG A 862 5.44 -12.04 24.37
C ARG A 862 6.34 -11.44 25.42
N TRP A 863 7.61 -11.25 25.08
CA TRP A 863 8.59 -10.69 25.99
C TRP A 863 9.43 -9.65 25.28
N LEU A 864 9.23 -8.39 25.67
CA LEU A 864 10.09 -7.29 25.25
C LEU A 864 11.32 -7.23 26.16
N VAL A 865 12.24 -8.19 26.01
CA VAL A 865 13.41 -8.39 26.89
C VAL A 865 14.13 -7.07 27.18
N THR A 866 14.42 -6.29 26.14
CA THR A 866 15.02 -4.94 26.20
C THR A 866 14.38 -4.03 25.16
N ASP A 867 14.87 -2.81 24.97
CA ASP A 867 14.41 -1.93 23.87
C ASP A 867 14.90 -2.38 22.48
N SER A 868 15.82 -3.35 22.43
CA SER A 868 16.40 -3.89 21.19
C SER A 868 16.07 -5.38 20.95
N LEU A 869 15.72 -6.14 21.98
CA LEU A 869 15.40 -7.57 21.90
C LEU A 869 13.94 -7.82 22.25
N GLY A 870 13.20 -8.43 21.32
CA GLY A 870 11.85 -8.93 21.55
C GLY A 870 11.76 -10.42 21.19
N LEU A 871 11.03 -11.18 22.01
CA LEU A 871 10.72 -12.60 21.81
C LEU A 871 9.20 -12.80 21.82
N ALA A 872 8.73 -13.76 21.05
CA ALA A 872 7.34 -14.21 21.05
C ALA A 872 7.26 -15.72 20.87
N GLY A 873 6.23 -16.34 21.41
CA GLY A 873 5.96 -17.75 21.20
C GLY A 873 4.49 -18.10 21.39
N GLU A 874 4.11 -19.21 20.78
CA GLU A 874 2.77 -19.79 20.75
C GLU A 874 2.93 -21.31 20.83
N VAL A 875 2.20 -21.93 21.75
CA VAL A 875 2.18 -23.38 21.95
C VAL A 875 0.73 -23.81 22.05
N ILE A 876 0.35 -24.81 21.26
CA ILE A 876 -0.92 -25.50 21.42
C ILE A 876 -0.61 -26.95 21.68
N GLN A 877 -1.05 -27.45 22.83
CA GLN A 877 -0.92 -28.83 23.26
C GLN A 877 -2.30 -29.50 23.18
N ASP A 878 -2.38 -30.56 22.40
CA ASP A 878 -3.52 -31.47 22.34
C ASP A 878 -3.49 -32.38 23.57
N LEU A 879 -4.59 -32.38 24.33
CA LEU A 879 -4.76 -33.16 25.54
C LEU A 879 -5.47 -34.49 25.28
N ASP A 880 -6.19 -34.62 24.16
CA ASP A 880 -6.89 -35.83 23.74
C ASP A 880 -5.93 -36.84 23.10
N GLY A 881 -5.22 -36.41 22.06
CA GLY A 881 -4.30 -37.23 21.27
C GLY A 881 -2.88 -37.29 21.81
N GLY A 882 -2.54 -36.36 22.72
CA GLY A 882 -1.20 -36.20 23.27
C GLY A 882 -0.25 -35.38 22.40
N GLY A 883 0.50 -34.49 23.06
CA GLY A 883 1.60 -33.72 22.49
C GLY A 883 1.21 -32.34 21.94
N VAL A 884 2.21 -31.62 21.42
CA VAL A 884 2.11 -30.28 20.82
C VAL A 884 1.89 -30.28 19.28
N PRO A 885 0.65 -30.09 18.76
CA PRO A 885 0.39 -29.93 17.33
C PRO A 885 1.00 -28.66 16.72
N LEU A 886 1.07 -27.55 17.48
CA LEU A 886 1.68 -26.29 17.05
C LEU A 886 2.70 -25.81 18.08
N TRP A 887 3.92 -25.57 17.61
CA TRP A 887 4.94 -24.87 18.39
C TRP A 887 5.57 -23.77 17.55
N ARG A 888 5.45 -22.51 17.95
CA ARG A 888 6.07 -21.38 17.26
C ARG A 888 6.81 -20.53 18.26
N VAL A 889 8.09 -20.24 18.02
CA VAL A 889 8.91 -19.38 18.87
C VAL A 889 9.79 -18.54 17.98
N GLY A 890 9.92 -17.25 18.25
CA GLY A 890 10.78 -16.38 17.46
C GLY A 890 11.23 -15.13 18.21
N GLY A 891 12.20 -14.46 17.64
CA GLY A 891 12.80 -13.29 18.22
C GLY A 891 13.47 -12.38 17.20
N GLN A 892 13.56 -11.11 17.57
CA GLN A 892 14.27 -10.09 16.81
C GLN A 892 15.20 -9.30 17.74
N LEU A 893 16.44 -9.09 17.29
CA LEU A 893 17.45 -8.30 17.96
C LEU A 893 17.95 -7.16 17.07
N GLN A 894 17.70 -5.92 17.49
CA GLN A 894 18.18 -4.70 16.85
C GLN A 894 19.49 -4.22 17.49
N HIS A 895 20.64 -4.76 17.06
CA HIS A 895 21.95 -4.36 17.60
C HIS A 895 22.24 -2.85 17.42
N THR A 896 21.93 -2.31 16.24
CA THR A 896 22.09 -0.89 15.90
C THR A 896 21.03 -0.49 14.89
N PRO A 897 20.75 0.79 14.61
CA PRO A 897 19.83 1.20 13.53
C PRO A 897 20.20 0.71 12.11
N ARG A 898 21.38 0.08 11.96
CA ARG A 898 21.90 -0.47 10.71
C ARG A 898 21.94 -2.00 10.69
N PHE A 899 21.85 -2.67 11.84
CA PHE A 899 22.00 -4.13 11.94
C PHE A 899 20.90 -4.74 12.80
N ALA A 900 20.17 -5.69 12.23
CA ALA A 900 19.14 -6.47 12.90
C ALA A 900 19.32 -7.97 12.61
N LEU A 901 19.05 -8.79 13.62
CA LEU A 901 18.95 -10.25 13.52
C LEU A 901 17.49 -10.67 13.75
N ARG A 902 17.05 -11.72 13.05
CA ARG A 902 15.80 -12.43 13.29
C ARG A 902 16.05 -13.92 13.34
N ALA A 903 15.33 -14.63 14.20
CA ALA A 903 15.31 -16.08 14.24
C ALA A 903 13.92 -16.57 14.68
N GLY A 904 13.48 -17.69 14.14
CA GLY A 904 12.18 -18.28 14.41
C GLY A 904 12.23 -19.78 14.18
N TYR A 905 11.48 -20.50 14.99
CA TYR A 905 11.24 -21.92 14.90
C TYR A 905 9.74 -22.14 14.85
N THR A 906 9.27 -22.94 13.90
CA THR A 906 7.86 -23.33 13.77
C THR A 906 7.77 -24.82 13.54
N ARG A 907 7.07 -25.53 14.41
CA ARG A 907 6.65 -26.92 14.21
C ARG A 907 5.15 -26.98 14.00
N LEU A 908 4.76 -27.62 12.92
CA LEU A 908 3.38 -27.97 12.57
C LEU A 908 3.33 -29.48 12.41
N ARG A 909 2.99 -30.20 13.48
CA ARG A 909 2.86 -31.67 13.42
C ARG A 909 1.85 -32.13 12.38
N PRO A 910 0.70 -31.45 12.18
CA PRO A 910 -0.25 -31.82 11.13
C PRO A 910 0.37 -31.92 9.72
N LEU A 911 1.40 -31.12 9.46
CA LEU A 911 2.10 -31.09 8.18
C LEU A 911 3.46 -31.80 8.23
N ASP A 912 3.77 -32.46 9.35
CA ASP A 912 5.08 -33.04 9.69
C ASP A 912 6.24 -32.08 9.35
N SER A 913 6.08 -30.80 9.70
CA SER A 913 7.00 -29.72 9.30
C SER A 913 7.65 -29.09 10.52
N GLU A 914 8.99 -28.99 10.53
CA GLU A 914 9.78 -28.37 11.59
C GLU A 914 10.75 -27.34 11.00
N LEU A 915 10.31 -26.09 10.89
CA LEU A 915 11.05 -25.03 10.21
C LEU A 915 11.87 -24.20 11.18
N LEU A 916 13.18 -24.08 10.94
CA LEU A 916 14.06 -23.11 11.56
C LEU A 916 14.40 -22.02 10.53
N SER A 917 13.91 -20.81 10.75
CA SER A 917 14.21 -19.64 9.93
C SER A 917 15.09 -18.66 10.69
N TYR A 918 16.17 -18.17 10.09
CA TYR A 918 16.97 -17.11 10.67
C TYR A 918 17.55 -16.21 9.59
N GLY A 919 17.86 -14.98 9.97
CA GLY A 919 18.34 -14.01 9.01
C GLY A 919 18.85 -12.75 9.66
N PHE A 920 19.48 -11.93 8.82
CA PHE A 920 19.95 -10.63 9.24
C PHE A 920 19.80 -9.60 8.14
N ARG A 921 19.63 -8.35 8.55
CA ARG A 921 19.72 -7.19 7.67
C ARG A 921 20.81 -6.27 8.16
N TYR A 922 21.77 -5.97 7.28
CA TYR A 922 22.88 -5.10 7.60
C TYR A 922 23.10 -4.01 6.55
N ARG A 923 23.00 -2.75 6.97
CA ARG A 923 23.42 -1.59 6.19
C ARG A 923 24.92 -1.38 6.35
N LEU A 924 25.69 -2.05 5.48
CA LEU A 924 27.15 -1.98 5.38
C LEU A 924 27.65 -0.53 5.30
N THR A 925 27.02 0.29 4.45
CA THR A 925 27.36 1.71 4.28
C THR A 925 26.10 2.54 3.98
N ALA A 926 26.23 3.86 3.80
CA ALA A 926 25.10 4.67 3.31
C ALA A 926 24.58 4.23 1.93
N LYS A 927 25.39 3.49 1.15
CA LYS A 927 25.07 3.04 -0.21
C LYS A 927 24.77 1.55 -0.32
N TYR A 928 25.24 0.73 0.60
CA TYR A 928 25.14 -0.73 0.51
C TYR A 928 24.36 -1.31 1.68
N ALA A 929 23.44 -2.22 1.40
CA ALA A 929 22.74 -3.03 2.37
C ALA A 929 22.68 -4.49 1.90
N VAL A 930 22.80 -5.42 2.84
CA VAL A 930 22.64 -6.85 2.60
C VAL A 930 21.55 -7.39 3.51
N GLU A 931 20.75 -8.31 2.99
CA GLU A 931 19.80 -9.12 3.75
C GLU A 931 20.04 -10.58 3.39
N VAL A 932 20.12 -11.42 4.41
CA VAL A 932 20.24 -12.86 4.25
C VAL A 932 19.16 -13.50 5.08
N GLU A 933 18.45 -14.45 4.49
CA GLU A 933 17.47 -15.29 5.15
C GLU A 933 17.74 -16.74 4.80
N HIS A 934 17.59 -17.61 5.78
CA HIS A 934 17.81 -19.03 5.65
C HIS A 934 16.72 -19.75 6.41
N THR A 935 16.01 -20.65 5.73
CA THR A 935 15.02 -21.54 6.33
C THR A 935 15.45 -22.98 6.10
N ILE A 936 15.45 -23.80 7.16
CA ILE A 936 15.76 -25.22 7.13
C ILE A 936 14.57 -26.00 7.70
N ASP A 937 14.22 -27.11 7.07
CA ASP A 937 13.29 -28.12 7.61
C ASP A 937 14.07 -29.21 8.38
N LEU A 938 13.92 -29.22 9.70
CA LEU A 938 14.54 -30.15 10.64
C LEU A 938 13.79 -31.48 10.74
N GLY A 939 12.57 -31.58 10.21
CA GLY A 939 11.61 -32.67 10.49
C GLY A 939 11.84 -33.97 9.72
N GLY A 940 12.74 -33.99 8.72
CA GLY A 940 13.10 -35.24 8.05
C GLY A 940 13.60 -35.14 6.61
N SER A 941 13.68 -33.93 6.05
CA SER A 941 14.09 -33.74 4.65
C SER A 941 15.36 -32.92 4.45
N GLU A 942 15.94 -32.37 5.53
CA GLU A 942 17.08 -31.45 5.51
C GLU A 942 16.95 -30.30 4.48
N ARG A 943 15.72 -29.99 4.05
CA ARG A 943 15.47 -29.04 2.96
C ARG A 943 15.80 -27.63 3.40
N ARG A 944 16.40 -26.90 2.48
CA ARG A 944 16.87 -25.55 2.75
C ARG A 944 16.48 -24.56 1.66
N VAL A 945 16.09 -23.38 2.10
CA VAL A 945 15.94 -22.19 1.27
C VAL A 945 16.86 -21.10 1.80
N ILE A 946 17.78 -20.63 0.97
CA ILE A 946 18.62 -19.48 1.28
C ILE A 946 18.27 -18.34 0.31
N ASP A 947 17.94 -17.18 0.86
CA ASP A 947 17.75 -15.95 0.10
C ASP A 947 18.83 -14.93 0.50
N VAL A 948 19.53 -14.38 -0.48
CA VAL A 948 20.56 -13.36 -0.31
C VAL A 948 20.21 -12.16 -1.19
N ASP A 949 19.96 -11.02 -0.57
CA ASP A 949 19.66 -9.74 -1.23
C ASP A 949 20.77 -8.72 -0.96
N LEU A 950 21.41 -8.20 -2.01
CA LEU A 950 22.35 -7.08 -1.96
C LEU A 950 21.75 -5.86 -2.66
N GLU A 951 21.55 -4.77 -1.92
CA GLU A 951 21.11 -3.48 -2.45
C GLU A 951 22.28 -2.50 -2.52
N ARG A 952 22.51 -1.93 -3.71
CA ARG A 952 23.36 -0.76 -3.93
C ARG A 952 22.51 0.44 -4.34
N ARG A 953 22.50 1.46 -3.49
CA ARG A 953 21.91 2.77 -3.77
C ARG A 953 22.85 3.60 -4.63
N LEU A 954 22.43 3.85 -5.86
CA LEU A 954 23.03 4.79 -6.78
C LEU A 954 22.35 6.17 -6.62
N PRO A 955 22.90 7.24 -7.22
CA PRO A 955 22.27 8.56 -7.20
C PRO A 955 20.85 8.53 -7.79
N GLN A 956 20.66 7.79 -8.89
CA GLN A 956 19.43 7.77 -9.68
C GLN A 956 18.65 6.46 -9.58
N PHE A 957 19.35 5.36 -9.29
CA PHE A 957 18.79 4.01 -9.28
C PHE A 957 19.05 3.29 -7.96
N SER A 958 18.30 2.23 -7.73
CA SER A 958 18.63 1.17 -6.80
C SER A 958 18.96 -0.06 -7.63
N LEU A 959 20.18 -0.57 -7.47
CA LEU A 959 20.57 -1.86 -8.02
C LEU A 959 20.34 -2.91 -6.93
N ARG A 960 19.55 -3.94 -7.23
CA ARG A 960 19.39 -5.12 -6.39
C ARG A 960 20.02 -6.31 -7.09
N VAL A 961 20.81 -7.06 -6.36
CA VAL A 961 21.30 -8.38 -6.76
C VAL A 961 20.73 -9.37 -5.77
N SER A 962 20.06 -10.40 -6.26
CA SER A 962 19.45 -11.45 -5.46
C SER A 962 20.01 -12.81 -5.85
N ALA A 963 20.24 -13.67 -4.88
CA ALA A 963 20.52 -15.09 -5.11
C ALA A 963 19.59 -15.91 -4.21
N ARG A 964 18.95 -16.92 -4.78
CA ARG A 964 18.09 -17.86 -4.07
C ARG A 964 18.54 -19.28 -4.38
N PHE A 965 18.69 -20.07 -3.34
CA PHE A 965 18.96 -21.51 -3.43
C PHE A 965 17.79 -22.22 -2.79
N ASP A 966 17.01 -22.96 -3.58
CA ASP A 966 15.76 -23.58 -3.14
C ASP A 966 15.83 -25.10 -3.37
N GLU A 967 16.26 -25.84 -2.35
CA GLU A 967 16.37 -27.31 -2.42
C GLU A 967 15.01 -27.99 -2.51
N LEU A 968 13.89 -27.30 -2.21
CA LEU A 968 12.55 -27.87 -2.40
C LEU A 968 12.21 -28.00 -3.89
N ARG A 969 12.78 -27.15 -4.75
CA ARG A 969 12.61 -27.18 -6.21
C ARG A 969 13.83 -27.68 -6.98
N ASP A 970 14.92 -27.98 -6.28
CA ASP A 970 16.23 -28.20 -6.88
C ASP A 970 16.57 -27.07 -7.87
N ASP A 971 16.43 -25.82 -7.42
CA ASP A 971 16.63 -24.63 -8.28
C ASP A 971 17.53 -23.59 -7.60
N THR A 972 18.52 -23.11 -8.37
CA THR A 972 19.31 -21.93 -8.05
C THR A 972 18.92 -20.77 -8.95
N THR A 973 18.46 -19.67 -8.34
CA THR A 973 18.10 -18.45 -9.04
C THR A 973 19.06 -17.31 -8.73
N PHE A 974 19.55 -16.62 -9.75
CA PHE A 974 20.26 -15.34 -9.67
C PHE A 974 19.44 -14.23 -10.32
N GLY A 975 19.39 -13.06 -9.70
CA GLY A 975 18.61 -11.93 -10.18
C GLY A 975 19.34 -10.60 -10.06
N PHE A 976 19.11 -9.73 -11.02
CA PHE A 976 19.58 -8.35 -11.07
C PHE A 976 18.40 -7.46 -11.39
N ALA A 977 18.14 -6.43 -10.60
CA ALA A 977 17.09 -5.47 -10.86
C ALA A 977 17.61 -4.05 -10.69
N LEU A 978 17.37 -3.21 -11.70
CA LEU A 978 17.66 -1.79 -11.69
C LEU A 978 16.34 -1.02 -11.65
N VAL A 979 16.12 -0.26 -10.58
CA VAL A 979 14.88 0.50 -10.36
C VAL A 979 15.22 1.98 -10.17
N PRO A 980 14.66 2.92 -10.94
CA PRO A 980 14.85 4.35 -10.71
C PRO A 980 14.28 4.73 -9.33
N ARG A 981 15.03 5.53 -8.56
CA ARG A 981 14.65 5.89 -7.19
C ARG A 981 13.39 6.74 -7.09
N ARG A 982 12.95 7.33 -8.20
CA ARG A 982 11.80 8.23 -8.29
C ARG A 982 10.71 7.72 -9.25
N ALA A 983 10.81 6.48 -9.74
CA ALA A 983 9.70 5.83 -10.44
C ALA A 983 8.65 5.41 -9.41
N ARG A 984 7.75 6.33 -9.04
CA ARG A 984 6.58 6.06 -8.21
C ARG A 984 5.44 6.98 -8.55
#